data_AF-A0A935RR97-F1
#
_entry.id   AF-A0A935RR97-F1
#
_cell.length_a   1.000
_cell.length_b   1.000
_cell.length_c   1.000
_cell.angle_alpha   90.00
_cell.angle_beta   90.00
_cell.angle_gamma   90.00
#
_symmetry.space_group_name_H-M   'P 1'
#
loop_
_entity.id
_entity.type
_entity.pdbx_description
1 polymer ?
#
loop_
_entity_poly.entity_id
_entity_poly.type
_entity_poly.pdbx_seq_one_letter_code
_entity_poly.pdbx_strand_id
1 'polypeptide(L)'
;MISAPFTGMYTVGSGGTYPSLTNAGGIFEAINSGVVTGNITIEIVSDMAGETGAVSLNQTTEEGAGNYTITIKPTGAPRVITGSSTTWIIRFADADRVTIDGSLSGGTANAVGGDAALRNLTIQNTSTTATGGAVIVMSSVSNGAQNNTIKNVNISGQDATQTLIGVHIGGATVGSAGGPNNNARIENCSFQKSIIGIYDAGASAAAQNSGNVVTMNDLSATGANKLRRAGMLFFNQDSLQVSMNSVGGIANDESGDSYGIGVGIQAYDATTVLSGAITNSLISRNKVNGVASTNTVGYSIAGIGISGGTTGANIVANNMVSGVMAPSTSPDITAGIYIAGAAGSNTKLYFNSVSMTGDRGVVSGQIGSYAVAITGVDPAVELKDNIFYTTQTSGGGANAKSYALGMVTTAFANLDSNYNNFVSTGANAGGFRTGGIGTSGTDSVSLAAWQTLTLKDANSLELDPMFVDPMSDLHIPAASPMTNAGSAAGGITVDFDGDTRPATPAIGADEVDVTAPDTQILTGPANPTSSANATFTFSGTDSAMSAVASFECQLDGSGFAACTSPASYMGLSDGMHNFQVRAKDGAGNVDPTPATYLWTVDLTGPDTTILTNPTNPSNSSSATFTFTGTDTLLGIPALSFECQIDGGGYSACSSPKTYTGLADGSHTFDVRAKDSAGNVDPSPATYTWNIVTAATGPVSVTATAGTPGPIDYPTLKDAFDAINAGTHQGAVTVSVVSNTTETAPAVLNSNGAGTAAYTSVLVRPVNDGVTVSGATVAGRGLVELNGADNVTIDGDNPNTAGTNRNLTFTNTAANTVAFTSVIRIAVAATVVTSADGDTIKNVHVIGNATGRNISTATSTTGSENTVFGIYAGPGASTASATTAPSAITSVSTSVGAGATATNLTITNNSIATVARGVTVNGSATTVFPGLLINNNEIGNQTAGASDQGT
;
A
#
# COMPACT_ATOMS: atom_id res chain seq x y z
N MET A 1 15.73 59.73 -56.47
CA MET A 1 15.64 59.96 -55.01
C MET A 1 15.91 58.65 -54.33
N ILE A 2 16.71 58.62 -53.26
CA ILE A 2 16.93 57.41 -52.46
C ILE A 2 15.69 57.27 -51.58
N SER A 3 14.90 56.20 -51.78
CA SER A 3 13.75 55.90 -50.92
C SER A 3 14.21 55.64 -49.49
N ALA A 4 13.44 56.11 -48.50
CA ALA A 4 13.82 55.96 -47.10
C ALA A 4 13.77 54.46 -46.68
N PRO A 5 14.80 53.94 -45.99
CA PRO A 5 14.78 52.57 -45.48
C PRO A 5 13.90 52.47 -44.22
N PHE A 6 13.07 51.43 -44.15
CA PHE A 6 12.23 51.12 -42.98
C PHE A 6 12.65 49.80 -42.34
N THR A 7 12.96 49.88 -41.04
CA THR A 7 13.28 48.76 -40.14
C THR A 7 13.12 49.25 -38.70
N GLY A 8 12.98 48.35 -37.73
CA GLY A 8 12.94 48.69 -36.31
C GLY A 8 11.56 49.13 -35.80
N MET A 9 11.54 49.91 -34.71
CA MET A 9 10.30 50.28 -34.02
C MET A 9 9.82 51.70 -34.38
N TYR A 10 8.51 51.85 -34.54
CA TYR A 10 7.82 53.12 -34.77
C TYR A 10 6.62 53.24 -33.84
N THR A 11 6.40 54.43 -33.28
CA THR A 11 5.25 54.69 -32.40
C THR A 11 4.15 55.45 -33.14
N VAL A 12 2.89 55.09 -32.89
CA VAL A 12 1.72 55.67 -33.55
C VAL A 12 0.68 56.09 -32.52
N GLY A 13 0.12 57.29 -32.71
CA GLY A 13 -0.84 57.93 -31.82
C GLY A 13 -0.33 59.25 -31.28
N SER A 14 -1.08 59.85 -30.35
CA SER A 14 -0.72 61.12 -29.71
C SER A 14 0.64 61.01 -29.01
N GLY A 15 1.60 61.85 -29.41
CA GLY A 15 2.97 61.83 -28.90
C GLY A 15 3.90 60.78 -29.51
N GLY A 16 3.42 59.98 -30.47
CA GLY A 16 4.24 59.05 -31.26
C GLY A 16 4.91 59.70 -32.47
N THR A 17 5.73 58.92 -33.18
CA THR A 17 6.41 59.33 -34.42
C THR A 17 5.40 59.65 -35.54
N TYR A 18 4.29 58.93 -35.59
CA TYR A 18 3.21 59.16 -36.56
C TYR A 18 1.88 59.40 -35.83
N PRO A 19 1.08 60.38 -36.26
CA PRO A 19 -0.19 60.71 -35.60
C PRO A 19 -1.32 59.72 -35.93
N SER A 20 -1.16 58.91 -36.99
CA SER A 20 -2.21 58.04 -37.53
C SER A 20 -1.64 56.77 -38.13
N LEU A 21 -2.44 55.72 -38.15
CA LEU A 21 -2.13 54.48 -38.84
C LEU A 21 -2.48 54.58 -40.33
N THR A 22 -3.69 55.04 -40.65
CA THR A 22 -4.37 54.86 -41.94
C THR A 22 -4.81 56.15 -42.63
N ASN A 23 -4.55 57.33 -42.04
CA ASN A 23 -4.79 58.61 -42.70
C ASN A 23 -3.53 59.13 -43.40
N ALA A 24 -3.69 60.16 -44.24
CA ALA A 24 -2.58 60.90 -44.83
C ALA A 24 -1.66 61.47 -43.72
N GLY A 25 -0.35 61.39 -43.93
CA GLY A 25 0.68 61.67 -42.93
C GLY A 25 0.91 60.54 -41.91
N GLY A 26 0.21 59.40 -42.04
CA GLY A 26 0.33 58.24 -41.17
C GLY A 26 1.46 57.27 -41.55
N ILE A 27 1.71 56.28 -40.68
CA ILE A 27 2.79 55.30 -40.89
C ILE A 27 2.58 54.43 -42.13
N PHE A 28 1.34 54.10 -42.52
CA PHE A 28 1.10 53.31 -43.74
C PHE A 28 1.54 54.06 -45.00
N GLU A 29 1.25 55.37 -45.09
CA GLU A 29 1.72 56.20 -46.20
C GLU A 29 3.25 56.24 -46.25
N ALA A 30 3.88 56.40 -45.08
CA ALA A 30 5.33 56.43 -44.96
C ALA A 30 5.97 55.12 -45.45
N ILE A 31 5.48 53.97 -44.99
CA ILE A 31 5.96 52.65 -45.43
C ILE A 31 5.74 52.44 -46.93
N ASN A 32 4.56 52.78 -47.45
CA ASN A 32 4.24 52.65 -48.88
C ASN A 32 5.19 53.47 -49.79
N SER A 33 5.73 54.58 -49.28
CA SER A 33 6.68 55.43 -50.01
C SER A 33 8.15 55.02 -49.85
N GLY A 34 8.43 54.06 -48.96
CA GLY A 34 9.77 53.63 -48.57
C GLY A 34 10.18 52.26 -49.10
N VAL A 35 11.30 51.76 -48.58
CA VAL A 35 11.78 50.39 -48.81
C VAL A 35 11.99 49.70 -47.47
N VAL A 36 11.38 48.54 -47.26
CA VAL A 36 11.55 47.73 -46.05
C VAL A 36 12.90 47.00 -46.14
N THR A 37 13.74 47.23 -45.13
CA THR A 37 15.13 46.72 -45.05
C THR A 37 15.32 45.78 -43.86
N GLY A 38 14.28 45.56 -43.06
CA GLY A 38 14.26 44.70 -41.89
C GLY A 38 12.87 44.64 -41.27
N ASN A 39 12.70 43.86 -40.21
CA ASN A 39 11.42 43.73 -39.52
C ASN A 39 10.98 45.09 -38.93
N ILE A 40 9.68 45.37 -39.00
CA ILE A 40 9.06 46.60 -38.50
C ILE A 40 8.13 46.25 -37.34
N THR A 41 8.22 47.00 -36.24
CA THR A 41 7.23 46.98 -35.15
C THR A 41 6.58 48.35 -35.02
N ILE A 42 5.27 48.39 -35.10
CA ILE A 42 4.42 49.57 -34.96
C ILE A 42 3.73 49.47 -33.60
N GLU A 43 4.11 50.34 -32.66
CA GLU A 43 3.54 50.39 -31.32
C GLU A 43 2.48 51.49 -31.19
N ILE A 44 1.25 51.09 -30.86
CA ILE A 44 0.14 52.00 -30.59
C ILE A 44 0.29 52.53 -29.16
N VAL A 45 0.72 53.79 -29.03
CA VAL A 45 1.08 54.39 -27.73
C VAL A 45 -0.07 55.11 -27.04
N SER A 46 -1.13 55.46 -27.78
CA SER A 46 -2.36 56.07 -27.26
C SER A 46 -3.57 55.59 -28.04
N ASP A 47 -4.77 55.83 -27.51
CA ASP A 47 -5.99 55.69 -28.29
C ASP A 47 -5.96 56.62 -29.51
N MET A 48 -6.58 56.19 -30.60
CA MET A 48 -6.67 56.91 -31.86
C MET A 48 -8.13 57.04 -32.28
N ALA A 49 -8.54 58.27 -32.59
CA ALA A 49 -9.87 58.58 -33.07
C ALA A 49 -9.79 59.26 -34.44
N GLY A 50 -10.74 58.96 -35.31
CA GLY A 50 -10.81 59.54 -36.66
C GLY A 50 -9.95 58.82 -37.70
N GLU A 51 -9.62 57.53 -37.50
CA GLU A 51 -9.02 56.70 -38.54
C GLU A 51 -10.03 56.44 -39.66
N THR A 52 -9.76 56.95 -40.86
CA THR A 52 -10.71 56.87 -42.00
C THR A 52 -10.43 55.71 -42.95
N GLY A 53 -9.27 55.05 -42.82
CA GLY A 53 -8.84 54.02 -43.76
C GLY A 53 -8.45 54.56 -45.15
N ALA A 54 -8.23 55.87 -45.29
CA ALA A 54 -7.94 56.54 -46.56
C ALA A 54 -6.65 56.03 -47.22
N VAL A 55 -5.67 55.60 -46.42
CA VAL A 55 -4.41 55.00 -46.85
C VAL A 55 -4.38 53.54 -46.40
N SER A 56 -4.34 52.63 -47.38
CA SER A 56 -4.10 51.20 -47.14
C SER A 56 -2.61 50.94 -46.99
N LEU A 57 -2.22 49.87 -46.29
CA LEU A 57 -0.87 49.33 -46.42
C LEU A 57 -0.81 48.50 -47.69
N ASN A 58 0.07 48.87 -48.62
CA ASN A 58 0.23 48.19 -49.90
C ASN A 58 1.32 47.12 -49.82
N GLN A 59 1.48 46.32 -50.88
CA GLN A 59 2.68 45.49 -51.05
C GLN A 59 3.95 46.31 -50.80
N THR A 60 4.76 45.86 -49.86
CA THR A 60 6.03 46.51 -49.50
C THR A 60 7.05 46.35 -50.62
N THR A 61 7.81 47.41 -50.88
CA THR A 61 9.06 47.29 -51.62
C THR A 61 10.14 46.86 -50.62
N GLU A 62 10.90 45.82 -50.92
CA GLU A 62 11.89 45.24 -49.99
C GLU A 62 13.30 45.27 -50.57
N GLU A 63 14.29 45.46 -49.71
CA GLU A 63 15.70 45.35 -50.09
C GLU A 63 16.18 43.90 -50.04
N GLY A 64 16.58 43.36 -51.19
CA GLY A 64 17.05 41.97 -51.35
C GLY A 64 15.92 40.94 -51.33
N ALA A 65 16.25 39.67 -51.09
CA ALA A 65 15.27 38.58 -50.88
C ALA A 65 14.73 38.58 -49.44
N GLY A 66 14.30 39.75 -48.95
CA GLY A 66 13.97 39.97 -47.54
C GLY A 66 12.60 39.38 -47.16
N ASN A 67 12.57 38.36 -46.31
CA ASN A 67 11.31 37.82 -45.75
C ASN A 67 10.89 38.60 -44.49
N TYR A 68 10.81 39.93 -44.60
CA TYR A 68 10.59 40.82 -43.44
C TYR A 68 9.13 40.84 -43.00
N THR A 69 8.90 41.08 -41.71
CA THR A 69 7.55 41.15 -41.12
C THR A 69 7.21 42.56 -40.65
N ILE A 70 5.92 42.88 -40.66
CA ILE A 70 5.37 44.10 -40.03
C ILE A 70 4.45 43.68 -38.90
N THR A 71 4.76 44.10 -37.67
CA THR A 71 3.91 43.82 -36.50
C THR A 71 3.28 45.12 -35.99
N ILE A 72 1.96 45.13 -35.78
CA ILE A 72 1.20 46.24 -35.18
C ILE A 72 0.68 45.76 -33.83
N LYS A 73 1.00 46.46 -32.74
CA LYS A 73 0.60 46.05 -31.38
C LYS A 73 0.35 47.24 -30.44
N PRO A 74 -0.51 47.13 -29.42
CA PRO A 74 -0.60 48.12 -28.35
C PRO A 74 0.64 48.08 -27.45
N THR A 75 0.93 49.19 -26.76
CA THR A 75 1.97 49.24 -25.72
C THR A 75 1.54 50.08 -24.51
N GLY A 76 2.04 49.70 -23.33
CA GLY A 76 1.82 50.36 -22.04
C GLY A 76 0.45 50.12 -21.39
N ALA A 77 -0.64 50.08 -22.16
CA ALA A 77 -1.99 49.80 -21.68
C ALA A 77 -2.87 49.37 -22.86
N PRO A 78 -4.10 48.86 -22.62
CA PRO A 78 -5.05 48.59 -23.69
C PRO A 78 -5.30 49.83 -24.55
N ARG A 79 -5.58 49.63 -25.85
CA ARG A 79 -5.72 50.69 -26.84
C ARG A 79 -6.98 50.54 -27.67
N VAL A 80 -7.51 51.67 -28.11
CA VAL A 80 -8.65 51.75 -29.02
C VAL A 80 -8.29 52.52 -30.28
N ILE A 81 -8.60 51.94 -31.44
CA ILE A 81 -8.53 52.57 -32.75
C ILE A 81 -9.96 52.72 -33.27
N THR A 82 -10.41 53.96 -33.45
CA THR A 82 -11.76 54.24 -33.93
C THR A 82 -11.77 55.18 -35.13
N GLY A 83 -12.77 55.04 -35.98
CA GLY A 83 -13.14 56.07 -36.94
C GLY A 83 -14.37 55.69 -37.75
N SER A 84 -14.80 56.61 -38.61
CA SER A 84 -16.00 56.46 -39.42
C SER A 84 -15.61 56.31 -40.88
N SER A 85 -15.82 55.12 -41.43
CA SER A 85 -15.52 54.82 -42.84
C SER A 85 -16.62 53.98 -43.47
N THR A 86 -16.99 54.32 -44.71
CA THR A 86 -17.93 53.52 -45.51
C THR A 86 -17.26 52.33 -46.21
N THR A 87 -15.93 52.23 -46.14
CA THR A 87 -15.15 51.16 -46.75
C THR A 87 -14.46 50.30 -45.71
N TRP A 88 -13.49 50.82 -44.96
CA TRP A 88 -12.72 50.08 -43.94
C TRP A 88 -11.99 51.03 -42.99
N ILE A 89 -11.58 50.54 -41.82
CA ILE A 89 -10.67 51.27 -40.92
C ILE A 89 -9.22 50.91 -41.23
N ILE A 90 -8.92 49.62 -41.42
CA ILE A 90 -7.59 49.13 -41.79
C ILE A 90 -7.72 48.26 -43.05
N ARG A 91 -6.81 48.47 -44.01
CA ARG A 91 -6.71 47.62 -45.19
C ARG A 91 -5.26 47.24 -45.51
N PHE A 92 -5.07 45.95 -45.75
CA PHE A 92 -3.89 45.32 -46.32
C PHE A 92 -4.20 45.01 -47.80
N ALA A 93 -3.68 45.86 -48.70
CA ALA A 93 -3.89 45.76 -50.14
C ALA A 93 -2.67 45.11 -50.79
N ASP A 94 -2.73 43.80 -51.05
CA ASP A 94 -1.58 42.96 -51.41
C ASP A 94 -0.41 43.04 -50.40
N ALA A 95 -0.63 43.52 -49.17
CA ALA A 95 0.43 43.53 -48.17
C ALA A 95 0.63 42.14 -47.60
N ASP A 96 1.89 41.74 -47.43
CA ASP A 96 2.27 40.41 -46.97
C ASP A 96 2.91 40.46 -45.58
N ARG A 97 2.79 39.37 -44.83
CA ARG A 97 3.51 39.15 -43.55
C ARG A 97 3.24 40.24 -42.51
N VAL A 98 2.01 40.76 -42.51
CA VAL A 98 1.54 41.74 -41.54
C VAL A 98 0.83 41.03 -40.40
N THR A 99 1.23 41.30 -39.17
CA THR A 99 0.59 40.80 -37.95
C THR A 99 0.01 41.96 -37.16
N ILE A 100 -1.30 41.95 -36.90
CA ILE A 100 -1.89 42.72 -35.82
C ILE A 100 -1.95 41.80 -34.60
N ASP A 101 -1.20 42.13 -33.54
CA ASP A 101 -1.26 41.45 -32.25
C ASP A 101 -1.82 42.41 -31.22
N GLY A 102 -3.08 42.20 -30.83
CA GLY A 102 -3.71 43.04 -29.84
C GLY A 102 -3.32 42.74 -28.39
N SER A 103 -2.38 41.82 -28.14
CA SER A 103 -1.94 41.50 -26.78
C SER A 103 -0.82 42.43 -26.28
N LEU A 104 -0.83 42.69 -24.97
CA LEU A 104 0.29 43.36 -24.28
C LEU A 104 1.39 42.37 -23.86
N SER A 105 1.01 41.11 -23.63
CA SER A 105 1.85 40.08 -23.01
C SER A 105 2.34 38.99 -23.99
N GLY A 106 1.83 38.93 -25.23
CA GLY A 106 2.24 37.95 -26.23
C GLY A 106 1.76 36.51 -25.97
N GLY A 107 0.72 36.31 -25.16
CA GLY A 107 0.15 34.99 -24.87
C GLY A 107 -0.62 34.35 -26.03
N THR A 108 -0.96 33.07 -25.88
CA THR A 108 -1.73 32.27 -26.84
C THR A 108 -2.97 31.70 -26.14
N ALA A 109 -4.14 31.87 -26.73
CA ALA A 109 -5.36 31.24 -26.23
C ALA A 109 -5.34 29.72 -26.51
N ASN A 110 -6.11 28.95 -25.75
CA ASN A 110 -6.16 27.48 -25.89
C ASN A 110 -7.56 26.89 -25.67
N ALA A 111 -8.61 27.71 -25.69
CA ALA A 111 -9.99 27.31 -25.41
C ALA A 111 -10.95 27.78 -26.52
N VAL A 112 -12.13 27.16 -26.57
CA VAL A 112 -13.19 27.55 -27.52
C VAL A 112 -13.65 28.98 -27.23
N GLY A 113 -13.67 29.83 -28.26
CA GLY A 113 -13.93 31.25 -28.12
C GLY A 113 -12.73 32.07 -27.63
N GLY A 114 -11.60 31.44 -27.34
CA GLY A 114 -10.33 32.08 -27.00
C GLY A 114 -10.25 32.65 -25.58
N ASP A 115 -9.32 33.57 -25.37
CA ASP A 115 -9.07 34.26 -24.09
C ASP A 115 -9.22 35.78 -24.26
N ALA A 116 -10.28 36.33 -23.65
CA ALA A 116 -10.57 37.75 -23.68
C ALA A 116 -9.50 38.61 -22.98
N ALA A 117 -8.76 38.07 -21.99
CA ALA A 117 -7.73 38.82 -21.27
C ALA A 117 -6.53 39.19 -22.16
N LEU A 118 -6.30 38.43 -23.24
CA LEU A 118 -5.27 38.75 -24.23
C LEU A 118 -5.70 39.88 -25.18
N ARG A 119 -7.00 40.19 -25.30
CA ARG A 119 -7.54 41.16 -26.27
C ARG A 119 -7.45 42.60 -25.80
N ASN A 120 -6.25 43.18 -25.88
CA ASN A 120 -5.95 44.52 -25.37
C ASN A 120 -5.96 45.61 -26.46
N LEU A 121 -6.36 45.28 -27.69
CA LEU A 121 -6.56 46.24 -28.78
C LEU A 121 -7.99 46.13 -29.29
N THR A 122 -8.71 47.25 -29.30
CA THR A 122 -10.03 47.37 -29.92
C THR A 122 -9.94 48.18 -31.20
N ILE A 123 -10.52 47.68 -32.28
CA ILE A 123 -10.62 48.38 -33.56
C ILE A 123 -12.10 48.50 -33.91
N GLN A 124 -12.57 49.73 -34.09
CA GLN A 124 -13.99 50.00 -34.30
C GLN A 124 -14.26 50.89 -35.52
N ASN A 125 -15.17 50.45 -36.38
CA ASN A 125 -15.80 51.31 -37.38
C ASN A 125 -17.08 51.91 -36.80
N THR A 126 -17.10 53.21 -36.53
CA THR A 126 -18.22 53.93 -35.92
C THR A 126 -19.18 54.55 -36.94
N SER A 127 -19.07 54.18 -38.22
CA SER A 127 -19.89 54.77 -39.28
C SER A 127 -21.35 54.32 -39.16
N THR A 128 -22.26 55.28 -39.10
CA THR A 128 -23.72 55.06 -39.09
C THR A 128 -24.31 54.95 -40.50
N THR A 129 -23.48 54.85 -41.54
CA THR A 129 -23.92 54.75 -42.95
C THR A 129 -23.13 53.71 -43.75
N ALA A 130 -22.29 52.91 -43.10
CA ALA A 130 -21.37 51.97 -43.74
C ALA A 130 -21.98 50.60 -44.08
N THR A 131 -23.15 50.57 -44.70
CA THR A 131 -23.87 49.33 -45.08
C THR A 131 -23.10 48.40 -46.03
N GLY A 132 -22.01 48.89 -46.62
CA GLY A 132 -21.05 48.12 -47.43
C GLY A 132 -19.61 48.13 -46.90
N GLY A 133 -19.37 48.59 -45.66
CA GLY A 133 -18.03 48.74 -45.10
C GLY A 133 -17.60 47.61 -44.16
N ALA A 134 -16.30 47.50 -43.92
CA ALA A 134 -15.67 46.56 -43.00
C ALA A 134 -14.90 47.25 -41.86
N VAL A 135 -14.40 46.49 -40.90
CA VAL A 135 -13.44 47.00 -39.90
C VAL A 135 -12.01 46.80 -40.40
N ILE A 136 -11.64 45.57 -40.74
CA ILE A 136 -10.32 45.20 -41.26
C ILE A 136 -10.46 44.43 -42.58
N VAL A 137 -9.61 44.74 -43.55
CA VAL A 137 -9.63 44.18 -44.89
C VAL A 137 -8.27 43.62 -45.27
N MET A 138 -8.24 42.38 -45.74
CA MET A 138 -7.15 41.78 -46.52
C MET A 138 -7.66 41.60 -47.93
N SER A 139 -7.08 42.30 -48.90
CA SER A 139 -7.62 42.30 -50.27
C SER A 139 -6.56 42.02 -51.31
N SER A 140 -6.93 41.20 -52.29
CA SER A 140 -6.20 41.04 -53.55
C SER A 140 -6.52 42.21 -54.47
N VAL A 141 -5.49 42.96 -54.88
CA VAL A 141 -5.57 43.96 -55.96
C VAL A 141 -4.82 43.45 -57.18
N SER A 142 -3.61 42.91 -57.00
CA SER A 142 -2.80 42.25 -58.02
C SER A 142 -2.42 40.81 -57.63
N ASN A 143 -1.79 40.65 -56.47
CA ASN A 143 -1.12 39.39 -56.08
C ASN A 143 -1.77 38.66 -54.89
N GLY A 144 -2.72 39.33 -54.20
CA GLY A 144 -3.30 38.81 -52.96
C GLY A 144 -2.48 39.19 -51.75
N ALA A 145 -3.15 39.34 -50.61
CA ALA A 145 -2.52 39.61 -49.32
C ALA A 145 -2.16 38.26 -48.66
N GLN A 146 -0.87 37.97 -48.50
CA GLN A 146 -0.37 36.66 -48.09
C GLN A 146 0.18 36.65 -46.66
N ASN A 147 -0.04 35.55 -45.94
CA ASN A 147 0.59 35.27 -44.63
C ASN A 147 0.31 36.36 -43.58
N ASN A 148 -0.89 36.95 -43.61
CA ASN A 148 -1.28 37.99 -42.67
C ASN A 148 -1.99 37.39 -41.46
N THR A 149 -1.73 37.95 -40.29
CA THR A 149 -2.32 37.50 -39.03
C THR A 149 -3.05 38.64 -38.34
N ILE A 150 -4.28 38.40 -37.89
CA ILE A 150 -4.99 39.25 -36.94
C ILE A 150 -5.23 38.37 -35.71
N LYS A 151 -4.62 38.74 -34.59
CA LYS A 151 -4.77 37.99 -33.35
C LYS A 151 -4.95 38.87 -32.13
N ASN A 152 -5.71 38.36 -31.16
CA ASN A 152 -5.96 39.04 -29.88
C ASN A 152 -6.63 40.42 -30.04
N VAL A 153 -7.55 40.61 -30.99
CA VAL A 153 -8.18 41.92 -31.27
C VAL A 153 -9.67 41.89 -30.96
N ASN A 154 -10.19 42.94 -30.32
CA ASN A 154 -11.63 43.20 -30.28
C ASN A 154 -12.04 43.97 -31.54
N ILE A 155 -12.83 43.35 -32.41
CA ILE A 155 -13.26 43.89 -33.70
C ILE A 155 -14.73 44.25 -33.60
N SER A 156 -15.04 45.54 -33.79
CA SER A 156 -16.40 46.04 -33.59
C SER A 156 -16.86 46.92 -34.74
N GLY A 157 -18.07 46.68 -35.23
CA GLY A 157 -18.75 47.64 -36.08
C GLY A 157 -19.48 48.72 -35.28
N GLN A 158 -20.36 49.45 -35.97
CA GLN A 158 -21.19 50.48 -35.35
C GLN A 158 -22.40 49.85 -34.66
N ASP A 159 -23.14 49.04 -35.41
CA ASP A 159 -24.26 48.23 -34.96
C ASP A 159 -24.55 47.16 -36.02
N ALA A 160 -25.41 46.20 -35.66
CA ALA A 160 -25.73 45.05 -36.48
C ALA A 160 -26.48 45.40 -37.80
N THR A 161 -26.87 46.65 -38.03
CA THR A 161 -27.54 47.13 -39.26
C THR A 161 -26.63 47.96 -40.17
N GLN A 162 -25.52 48.48 -39.66
CA GLN A 162 -24.65 49.39 -40.38
C GLN A 162 -23.38 48.72 -40.90
N THR A 163 -22.49 48.23 -40.05
CA THR A 163 -21.22 47.67 -40.54
C THR A 163 -21.45 46.31 -41.19
N LEU A 164 -21.07 46.15 -42.47
CA LEU A 164 -21.30 44.92 -43.21
C LEU A 164 -20.47 43.75 -42.67
N ILE A 165 -19.15 43.92 -42.55
CA ILE A 165 -18.22 42.83 -42.21
C ILE A 165 -17.25 43.26 -41.10
N GLY A 166 -16.96 42.38 -40.14
CA GLY A 166 -15.86 42.60 -39.20
C GLY A 166 -14.50 42.50 -39.92
N VAL A 167 -14.18 41.30 -40.41
CA VAL A 167 -12.96 41.02 -41.20
C VAL A 167 -13.32 40.49 -42.59
N HIS A 168 -12.80 41.15 -43.62
CA HIS A 168 -12.95 40.75 -45.03
C HIS A 168 -11.62 40.25 -45.58
N ILE A 169 -11.62 39.05 -46.18
CA ILE A 169 -10.52 38.46 -46.94
C ILE A 169 -11.04 38.18 -48.35
N GLY A 170 -10.60 38.91 -49.36
CA GLY A 170 -11.17 38.76 -50.69
C GLY A 170 -10.72 39.80 -51.69
N GLY A 171 -11.66 40.33 -52.48
CA GLY A 171 -11.42 41.34 -53.50
C GLY A 171 -11.24 42.74 -52.93
N ALA A 172 -10.96 43.71 -53.81
CA ALA A 172 -10.77 45.12 -53.46
C ALA A 172 -12.06 45.82 -52.96
N THR A 173 -13.23 45.23 -53.23
CA THR A 173 -14.53 45.68 -52.72
C THR A 173 -14.95 44.79 -51.56
N VAL A 174 -15.41 45.39 -50.46
CA VAL A 174 -15.91 44.63 -49.29
C VAL A 174 -17.08 43.72 -49.71
N GLY A 175 -17.07 42.48 -49.25
CA GLY A 175 -18.03 41.44 -49.62
C GLY A 175 -17.85 40.85 -51.02
N SER A 176 -16.80 41.20 -51.76
CA SER A 176 -16.47 40.60 -53.05
C SER A 176 -15.39 39.52 -52.95
N ALA A 177 -15.49 38.50 -53.80
CA ALA A 177 -14.46 37.49 -53.97
C ALA A 177 -13.17 38.08 -54.57
N GLY A 178 -12.03 37.54 -54.16
CA GLY A 178 -10.72 37.90 -54.69
C GLY A 178 -9.64 37.00 -54.11
N GLY A 179 -8.58 36.77 -54.87
CA GLY A 179 -7.54 35.87 -54.42
C GLY A 179 -6.49 35.59 -55.50
N PRO A 180 -5.48 34.78 -55.14
CA PRO A 180 -5.44 34.00 -53.90
C PRO A 180 -4.92 34.82 -52.69
N ASN A 181 -5.70 34.96 -51.62
CA ASN A 181 -5.28 35.50 -50.32
C ASN A 181 -5.04 34.31 -49.38
N ASN A 182 -3.79 33.86 -49.26
CA ASN A 182 -3.45 32.59 -48.62
C ASN A 182 -2.80 32.76 -47.26
N ASN A 183 -2.89 31.70 -46.46
CA ASN A 183 -2.29 31.59 -45.14
C ASN A 183 -2.67 32.76 -44.21
N ALA A 184 -3.86 33.33 -44.41
CA ALA A 184 -4.39 34.32 -43.49
C ALA A 184 -4.79 33.63 -42.18
N ARG A 185 -4.49 34.27 -41.05
CA ARG A 185 -4.80 33.73 -39.73
C ARG A 185 -5.61 34.72 -38.91
N ILE A 186 -6.80 34.33 -38.50
CA ILE A 186 -7.66 35.07 -37.58
C ILE A 186 -7.78 34.28 -36.28
N GLU A 187 -7.14 34.75 -35.22
CA GLU A 187 -7.00 34.00 -33.97
C GLU A 187 -7.41 34.81 -32.74
N ASN A 188 -8.16 34.22 -31.82
CA ASN A 188 -8.49 34.84 -30.53
C ASN A 188 -9.03 36.28 -30.65
N CYS A 189 -9.83 36.56 -31.68
CA CYS A 189 -10.48 37.85 -31.86
C CYS A 189 -11.94 37.79 -31.38
N SER A 190 -12.48 38.93 -30.93
CA SER A 190 -13.91 39.06 -30.67
C SER A 190 -14.58 39.83 -31.80
N PHE A 191 -15.79 39.44 -32.21
CA PHE A 191 -16.55 40.13 -33.25
C PHE A 191 -17.91 40.58 -32.71
N GLN A 192 -18.22 41.87 -32.88
CA GLN A 192 -19.47 42.46 -32.41
C GLN A 192 -19.99 43.52 -33.38
N LYS A 193 -21.31 43.77 -33.35
CA LYS A 193 -21.95 44.93 -33.99
C LYS A 193 -21.73 45.02 -35.51
N SER A 194 -21.80 43.89 -36.22
CA SER A 194 -21.76 43.86 -37.68
C SER A 194 -22.81 42.89 -38.24
N ILE A 195 -23.07 42.98 -39.55
CA ILE A 195 -24.00 42.06 -40.23
C ILE A 195 -23.35 40.67 -40.35
N ILE A 196 -22.08 40.63 -40.72
CA ILE A 196 -21.23 39.44 -40.86
C ILE A 196 -19.99 39.62 -39.97
N GLY A 197 -19.59 38.57 -39.25
CA GLY A 197 -18.34 38.58 -38.49
C GLY A 197 -17.12 38.51 -39.42
N ILE A 198 -16.98 37.38 -40.13
CA ILE A 198 -15.87 37.10 -41.04
C ILE A 198 -16.40 36.74 -42.43
N TYR A 199 -15.79 37.31 -43.46
CA TYR A 199 -16.03 36.95 -44.85
C TYR A 199 -14.70 36.64 -45.52
N ASP A 200 -14.56 35.44 -46.10
CA ASP A 200 -13.37 34.99 -46.82
C ASP A 200 -13.77 34.34 -48.15
N ALA A 201 -13.38 34.94 -49.26
CA ALA A 201 -13.81 34.46 -50.58
C ALA A 201 -12.67 34.48 -51.58
N GLY A 202 -12.18 33.29 -51.97
CA GLY A 202 -11.29 33.12 -53.10
C GLY A 202 -12.00 33.47 -54.41
N ALA A 203 -11.23 33.84 -55.44
CA ALA A 203 -11.75 34.40 -56.67
C ALA A 203 -12.67 33.44 -57.45
N SER A 204 -12.36 32.14 -57.47
CA SER A 204 -13.16 31.11 -58.14
C SER A 204 -12.76 29.71 -57.69
N ALA A 205 -13.48 28.68 -58.13
CA ALA A 205 -13.12 27.28 -57.88
C ALA A 205 -11.73 26.89 -58.40
N ALA A 206 -11.21 27.57 -59.44
CA ALA A 206 -9.87 27.36 -59.97
C ALA A 206 -8.80 28.24 -59.30
N ALA A 207 -9.21 29.21 -58.48
CA ALA A 207 -8.35 30.18 -57.81
C ALA A 207 -8.86 30.37 -56.37
N GLN A 208 -8.78 29.28 -55.60
CA GLN A 208 -9.19 29.25 -54.20
C GLN A 208 -8.18 30.01 -53.33
N ASN A 209 -8.64 30.54 -52.20
CA ASN A 209 -7.73 30.88 -51.11
C ASN A 209 -7.29 29.56 -50.45
N SER A 210 -6.02 29.48 -50.04
CA SER A 210 -5.44 28.24 -49.52
C SER A 210 -4.79 28.44 -48.15
N GLY A 211 -5.02 27.49 -47.24
CA GLY A 211 -4.34 27.43 -45.95
C GLY A 211 -4.79 28.46 -44.92
N ASN A 212 -5.92 29.12 -45.13
CA ASN A 212 -6.45 30.10 -44.17
C ASN A 212 -6.91 29.40 -42.88
N VAL A 213 -6.65 30.05 -41.74
CA VAL A 213 -6.98 29.53 -40.40
C VAL A 213 -7.80 30.55 -39.62
N VAL A 214 -8.97 30.14 -39.16
CA VAL A 214 -9.86 30.91 -38.30
C VAL A 214 -10.09 30.12 -37.03
N THR A 215 -9.46 30.52 -35.93
CA THR A 215 -9.46 29.71 -34.71
C THR A 215 -9.60 30.49 -33.41
N MET A 216 -10.26 29.90 -32.42
CA MET A 216 -10.38 30.46 -31.06
C MET A 216 -11.04 31.84 -31.02
N ASN A 217 -11.87 32.19 -32.01
CA ASN A 217 -12.54 33.48 -32.04
C ASN A 217 -13.89 33.44 -31.31
N ASP A 218 -14.28 34.57 -30.73
CA ASP A 218 -15.59 34.79 -30.13
C ASP A 218 -16.46 35.67 -31.03
N LEU A 219 -17.50 35.07 -31.59
CA LEU A 219 -18.54 35.66 -32.43
C LEU A 219 -19.92 35.43 -31.80
N SER A 220 -19.98 35.31 -30.46
CA SER A 220 -21.17 34.89 -29.73
C SER A 220 -21.93 36.02 -29.02
N ALA A 221 -21.57 37.27 -29.32
CA ALA A 221 -22.23 38.43 -28.72
C ALA A 221 -23.74 38.46 -29.00
N THR A 222 -24.51 38.95 -28.02
CA THR A 222 -25.98 38.98 -28.07
C THR A 222 -26.52 40.42 -27.94
N GLY A 223 -27.84 40.58 -28.03
CA GLY A 223 -28.50 41.88 -27.81
C GLY A 223 -28.08 42.93 -28.84
N ALA A 224 -27.73 44.14 -28.38
CA ALA A 224 -27.29 45.23 -29.26
C ALA A 224 -25.90 45.00 -29.89
N ASN A 225 -25.11 44.08 -29.34
CA ASN A 225 -23.76 43.77 -29.81
C ASN A 225 -23.73 42.58 -30.77
N LYS A 226 -24.89 41.97 -31.05
CA LYS A 226 -25.00 40.77 -31.88
C LYS A 226 -24.44 40.95 -33.28
N LEU A 227 -24.14 39.82 -33.91
CA LEU A 227 -24.09 39.72 -35.35
C LEU A 227 -25.51 39.55 -35.90
N ARG A 228 -25.81 40.11 -37.08
CA ARG A 228 -27.19 40.08 -37.60
C ARG A 228 -27.49 38.88 -38.48
N ARG A 229 -26.62 38.56 -39.45
CA ARG A 229 -26.88 37.57 -40.51
C ARG A 229 -25.99 36.34 -40.42
N ALA A 230 -24.68 36.54 -40.27
CA ALA A 230 -23.74 35.42 -40.29
C ALA A 230 -22.57 35.60 -39.32
N GLY A 231 -22.14 34.50 -38.71
CA GLY A 231 -20.87 34.44 -37.99
C GLY A 231 -19.72 34.51 -38.99
N MET A 232 -19.64 33.49 -39.85
CA MET A 232 -18.57 33.35 -40.83
C MET A 232 -19.09 32.86 -42.18
N LEU A 233 -18.50 33.37 -43.25
CA LEU A 233 -18.76 32.97 -44.62
C LEU A 233 -17.47 32.73 -45.37
N PHE A 234 -17.34 31.54 -45.94
CA PHE A 234 -16.17 31.11 -46.69
C PHE A 234 -16.57 30.67 -48.09
N PHE A 235 -15.84 31.08 -49.13
CA PHE A 235 -16.09 30.69 -50.51
C PHE A 235 -14.78 30.37 -51.22
N ASN A 236 -14.79 29.33 -52.05
CA ASN A 236 -13.62 28.92 -52.85
C ASN A 236 -12.35 28.77 -52.00
N GLN A 237 -12.31 27.73 -51.16
CA GLN A 237 -11.23 27.52 -50.21
C GLN A 237 -10.60 26.14 -50.36
N ASP A 238 -9.29 26.07 -50.24
CA ASP A 238 -8.54 24.83 -50.10
C ASP A 238 -7.80 24.80 -48.75
N SER A 239 -7.82 23.66 -48.06
CA SER A 239 -7.09 23.50 -46.81
C SER A 239 -7.48 24.52 -45.73
N LEU A 240 -8.74 25.00 -45.74
CA LEU A 240 -9.27 25.91 -44.72
C LEU A 240 -9.36 25.19 -43.37
N GLN A 241 -8.97 25.87 -42.30
CA GLN A 241 -9.17 25.40 -40.93
C GLN A 241 -10.05 26.37 -40.15
N VAL A 242 -11.23 25.91 -39.74
CA VAL A 242 -12.14 26.66 -38.86
C VAL A 242 -12.28 25.86 -37.57
N SER A 243 -11.63 26.30 -36.50
CA SER A 243 -11.62 25.50 -35.27
C SER A 243 -11.70 26.25 -33.95
N MET A 244 -12.31 25.64 -32.94
CA MET A 244 -12.38 26.23 -31.59
C MET A 244 -13.05 27.60 -31.53
N ASN A 245 -13.90 27.95 -32.49
CA ASN A 245 -14.62 29.23 -32.46
C ASN A 245 -15.92 29.10 -31.67
N SER A 246 -16.28 30.15 -30.92
CA SER A 246 -17.61 30.32 -30.33
C SER A 246 -18.42 31.24 -31.24
N VAL A 247 -19.49 30.73 -31.85
CA VAL A 247 -20.33 31.47 -32.80
C VAL A 247 -21.76 31.44 -32.30
N GLY A 248 -22.40 32.61 -32.20
CA GLY A 248 -23.74 32.64 -31.64
C GLY A 248 -24.38 34.01 -31.55
N GLY A 249 -25.55 34.04 -30.91
CA GLY A 249 -26.32 35.27 -30.73
C GLY A 249 -26.84 35.90 -32.03
N ILE A 250 -26.78 35.16 -33.14
CA ILE A 250 -27.23 35.61 -34.45
C ILE A 250 -28.75 35.60 -34.43
N ALA A 251 -29.34 36.78 -34.62
CA ALA A 251 -30.79 36.94 -34.68
C ALA A 251 -31.13 37.79 -35.89
N ASN A 252 -31.47 37.11 -36.98
CA ASN A 252 -31.79 37.72 -38.25
C ASN A 252 -33.27 38.10 -38.32
N ASP A 253 -33.51 39.37 -38.61
CA ASP A 253 -34.82 39.98 -38.82
C ASP A 253 -35.01 40.47 -40.27
N GLU A 254 -34.11 40.09 -41.17
CA GLU A 254 -34.02 40.61 -42.53
C GLU A 254 -34.47 39.61 -43.59
N SER A 255 -34.65 40.12 -44.81
CA SER A 255 -35.00 39.31 -45.99
C SER A 255 -33.79 38.57 -46.57
N GLY A 256 -33.29 37.57 -45.85
CA GLY A 256 -32.19 36.74 -46.31
C GLY A 256 -31.87 35.59 -45.37
N ASP A 257 -31.02 34.69 -45.86
CA ASP A 257 -30.58 33.51 -45.13
C ASP A 257 -29.61 33.85 -43.99
N SER A 258 -29.43 32.93 -43.04
CA SER A 258 -28.55 33.13 -41.88
C SER A 258 -27.72 31.91 -41.52
N TYR A 259 -26.49 32.15 -41.07
CA TYR A 259 -25.51 31.08 -40.90
C TYR A 259 -24.65 31.29 -39.66
N GLY A 260 -24.43 30.24 -38.88
CA GLY A 260 -23.32 30.25 -37.92
C GLY A 260 -22.00 30.27 -38.68
N ILE A 261 -21.71 29.16 -39.37
CA ILE A 261 -20.52 28.96 -40.20
C ILE A 261 -20.96 28.44 -41.57
N GLY A 262 -20.90 29.28 -42.60
CA GLY A 262 -21.19 28.88 -43.98
C GLY A 262 -19.91 28.69 -44.79
N VAL A 263 -19.73 27.49 -45.35
CA VAL A 263 -18.52 27.12 -46.11
C VAL A 263 -18.90 26.64 -47.51
N GLY A 264 -18.64 27.45 -48.53
CA GLY A 264 -18.90 27.12 -49.93
C GLY A 264 -20.35 27.29 -50.37
N ILE A 265 -21.23 27.88 -49.57
CA ILE A 265 -22.67 27.97 -49.87
C ILE A 265 -23.13 29.43 -49.85
N GLN A 266 -23.70 29.90 -50.97
CA GLN A 266 -24.24 31.26 -51.10
C GLN A 266 -25.74 31.36 -50.83
N ALA A 267 -26.48 30.25 -50.97
CA ALA A 267 -27.91 30.15 -50.68
C ALA A 267 -28.22 28.71 -50.26
N TYR A 268 -29.00 28.54 -49.20
CA TYR A 268 -29.44 27.23 -48.73
C TYR A 268 -30.85 27.02 -49.25
N ASP A 269 -31.05 25.98 -50.03
CA ASP A 269 -32.29 25.79 -50.76
C ASP A 269 -32.58 24.28 -50.88
N ALA A 270 -33.87 23.91 -50.81
CA ALA A 270 -34.36 22.53 -50.94
C ALA A 270 -34.46 22.04 -52.40
N THR A 271 -34.25 22.90 -53.38
CA THR A 271 -34.57 22.77 -54.81
C THR A 271 -33.44 23.20 -55.74
N THR A 272 -32.61 24.18 -55.35
CA THR A 272 -31.43 24.63 -56.12
C THR A 272 -30.14 24.42 -55.33
N VAL A 273 -29.07 23.99 -56.00
CA VAL A 273 -27.74 23.85 -55.39
C VAL A 273 -26.72 24.54 -56.28
N LEU A 274 -26.29 25.73 -55.87
CA LEU A 274 -25.23 26.49 -56.55
C LEU A 274 -23.88 26.22 -55.88
N SER A 275 -23.19 25.24 -56.46
CA SER A 275 -21.76 24.87 -56.43
C SER A 275 -20.93 25.05 -55.14
N GLY A 276 -20.22 23.97 -54.81
CA GLY A 276 -19.04 23.97 -53.95
C GLY A 276 -17.73 24.25 -54.69
N ALA A 277 -16.73 24.62 -53.89
CA ALA A 277 -15.31 24.71 -54.21
C ALA A 277 -14.51 24.72 -52.89
N ILE A 278 -14.93 23.87 -51.96
CA ILE A 278 -14.29 23.69 -50.67
C ILE A 278 -13.59 22.35 -50.71
N THR A 279 -12.28 22.35 -50.51
CA THR A 279 -11.45 21.16 -50.66
C THR A 279 -10.50 21.04 -49.48
N ASN A 280 -10.22 19.80 -49.05
CA ASN A 280 -9.24 19.50 -47.99
C ASN A 280 -9.44 20.28 -46.68
N SER A 281 -10.66 20.73 -46.39
CA SER A 281 -10.93 21.68 -45.31
C SER A 281 -11.39 20.98 -44.03
N LEU A 282 -11.02 21.54 -42.88
CA LEU A 282 -11.34 21.06 -41.55
C LEU A 282 -12.18 22.10 -40.79
N ILE A 283 -13.39 21.72 -40.43
CA ILE A 283 -14.27 22.51 -39.55
C ILE A 283 -14.42 21.71 -38.27
N SER A 284 -13.75 22.10 -37.18
CA SER A 284 -13.72 21.27 -35.98
C SER A 284 -13.75 21.98 -34.64
N ARG A 285 -14.34 21.35 -33.63
CA ARG A 285 -14.36 21.88 -32.25
C ARG A 285 -15.01 23.27 -32.15
N ASN A 286 -15.91 23.63 -33.07
CA ASN A 286 -16.62 24.91 -32.98
C ASN A 286 -17.89 24.75 -32.15
N LYS A 287 -18.15 25.73 -31.28
CA LYS A 287 -19.44 25.89 -30.60
C LYS A 287 -20.30 26.84 -31.42
N VAL A 288 -21.37 26.33 -32.00
CA VAL A 288 -22.37 27.15 -32.71
C VAL A 288 -23.66 27.12 -31.89
N ASN A 289 -24.03 28.26 -31.28
CA ASN A 289 -25.18 28.35 -30.38
C ASN A 289 -26.03 29.59 -30.64
N GLY A 290 -27.32 29.42 -30.90
CA GLY A 290 -28.24 30.55 -31.05
C GLY A 290 -28.11 31.23 -32.40
N VAL A 291 -28.36 30.47 -33.47
CA VAL A 291 -28.48 30.98 -34.84
C VAL A 291 -29.97 30.97 -35.17
N ALA A 292 -30.63 32.12 -35.03
CA ALA A 292 -32.08 32.23 -35.14
C ALA A 292 -32.52 33.24 -36.21
N SER A 293 -33.66 32.96 -36.85
CA SER A 293 -34.38 33.92 -37.69
C SER A 293 -35.76 34.18 -37.10
N THR A 294 -36.05 35.47 -36.87
CA THR A 294 -37.38 35.93 -36.43
C THR A 294 -38.25 36.37 -37.60
N ASN A 295 -37.77 36.22 -38.84
CA ASN A 295 -38.49 36.66 -40.03
C ASN A 295 -39.66 35.70 -40.36
N THR A 296 -40.87 36.23 -40.43
CA THR A 296 -42.10 35.45 -40.70
C THR A 296 -42.32 35.11 -42.17
N VAL A 297 -41.46 35.55 -43.09
CA VAL A 297 -41.48 35.12 -44.49
C VAL A 297 -40.82 33.73 -44.64
N GLY A 298 -39.93 33.37 -43.71
CA GLY A 298 -39.36 32.02 -43.61
C GLY A 298 -38.18 31.78 -44.55
N TYR A 299 -37.02 32.34 -44.23
CA TYR A 299 -35.73 32.16 -44.92
C TYR A 299 -34.89 31.02 -44.36
N SER A 300 -33.80 30.67 -45.05
CA SER A 300 -32.97 29.54 -44.64
C SER A 300 -32.05 29.84 -43.47
N ILE A 301 -31.79 28.80 -42.68
CA ILE A 301 -30.85 28.88 -41.58
C ILE A 301 -30.05 27.60 -41.44
N ALA A 302 -28.74 27.76 -41.22
CA ALA A 302 -27.84 26.66 -40.91
C ALA A 302 -26.93 27.01 -39.73
N GLY A 303 -26.74 26.08 -38.81
CA GLY A 303 -25.68 26.19 -37.81
C GLY A 303 -24.31 26.13 -38.50
N ILE A 304 -24.04 25.00 -39.14
CA ILE A 304 -22.88 24.81 -40.01
C ILE A 304 -23.39 24.37 -41.39
N GLY A 305 -22.93 25.02 -42.44
CA GLY A 305 -23.15 24.55 -43.80
C GLY A 305 -21.86 24.34 -44.54
N ILE A 306 -21.81 23.27 -45.34
CA ILE A 306 -20.66 22.95 -46.16
C ILE A 306 -21.07 22.52 -47.57
N SER A 307 -20.42 23.12 -48.58
CA SER A 307 -20.49 22.64 -49.94
C SER A 307 -19.14 22.20 -50.50
N GLY A 308 -18.97 20.88 -50.58
CA GLY A 308 -17.73 20.26 -51.04
C GLY A 308 -17.49 20.42 -52.53
N GLY A 309 -16.23 20.70 -52.88
CA GLY A 309 -15.72 20.55 -54.24
C GLY A 309 -15.50 19.07 -54.60
N THR A 310 -15.11 18.81 -55.85
CA THR A 310 -14.95 17.45 -56.40
C THR A 310 -13.56 16.82 -56.15
N THR A 311 -12.67 17.54 -55.46
CA THR A 311 -11.30 17.09 -55.19
C THR A 311 -10.98 17.24 -53.71
N GLY A 312 -10.43 16.20 -53.07
CA GLY A 312 -10.14 16.23 -51.64
C GLY A 312 -11.41 16.04 -50.78
N ALA A 313 -11.23 15.49 -49.58
CA ALA A 313 -12.32 15.31 -48.63
C ALA A 313 -12.35 16.47 -47.63
N ASN A 314 -13.53 16.96 -47.30
CA ASN A 314 -13.73 17.90 -46.21
C ASN A 314 -14.14 17.15 -44.94
N ILE A 315 -13.66 17.61 -43.80
CA ILE A 315 -13.94 17.02 -42.49
C ILE A 315 -14.65 18.05 -41.62
N VAL A 316 -15.81 17.68 -41.10
CA VAL A 316 -16.57 18.41 -40.10
C VAL A 316 -16.57 17.54 -38.84
N ALA A 317 -15.84 17.92 -37.79
CA ALA A 317 -15.65 17.02 -36.64
C ALA A 317 -15.68 17.70 -35.27
N ASN A 318 -16.16 16.99 -34.24
CA ASN A 318 -16.23 17.51 -32.86
C ASN A 318 -16.96 18.86 -32.75
N ASN A 319 -17.90 19.22 -33.63
CA ASN A 319 -18.61 20.50 -33.47
C ASN A 319 -19.83 20.30 -32.57
N MET A 320 -20.10 21.29 -31.72
CA MET A 320 -21.32 21.37 -30.93
C MET A 320 -22.25 22.42 -31.54
N VAL A 321 -23.39 22.00 -32.09
CA VAL A 321 -24.35 22.87 -32.78
C VAL A 321 -25.70 22.83 -32.09
N SER A 322 -26.17 23.97 -31.57
CA SER A 322 -27.44 24.10 -30.86
C SER A 322 -28.13 25.44 -31.10
N GLY A 323 -29.41 25.53 -30.73
CA GLY A 323 -30.17 26.78 -30.82
C GLY A 323 -30.35 27.30 -32.25
N VAL A 324 -30.40 26.41 -33.24
CA VAL A 324 -30.63 26.78 -34.65
C VAL A 324 -32.14 26.74 -34.95
N MET A 325 -32.75 27.90 -35.20
CA MET A 325 -34.21 28.03 -35.20
C MET A 325 -34.71 29.02 -36.25
N ALA A 326 -35.59 28.57 -37.15
CA ALA A 326 -36.31 29.46 -38.06
C ALA A 326 -37.66 28.88 -38.49
N PRO A 327 -38.65 29.74 -38.78
CA PRO A 327 -39.92 29.35 -39.38
C PRO A 327 -39.81 29.22 -40.91
N SER A 328 -38.77 28.57 -41.41
CA SER A 328 -38.45 28.48 -42.85
C SER A 328 -39.59 27.90 -43.70
N THR A 329 -39.79 28.46 -44.89
CA THR A 329 -40.79 28.02 -45.87
C THR A 329 -40.13 27.64 -47.18
N SER A 330 -40.66 26.67 -47.93
CA SER A 330 -40.03 26.23 -49.19
C SER A 330 -39.78 27.40 -50.16
N PRO A 331 -38.60 27.49 -50.79
CA PRO A 331 -37.53 26.48 -50.82
C PRO A 331 -36.56 26.54 -49.63
N ASP A 332 -36.74 27.48 -48.70
CA ASP A 332 -35.85 27.71 -47.57
C ASP A 332 -35.99 26.66 -46.46
N ILE A 333 -34.87 26.29 -45.84
CA ILE A 333 -34.78 25.20 -44.88
C ILE A 333 -34.17 25.61 -43.53
N THR A 334 -34.40 24.79 -42.51
CA THR A 334 -33.72 24.91 -41.21
C THR A 334 -32.86 23.67 -40.97
N ALA A 335 -31.55 23.84 -40.77
CA ALA A 335 -30.64 22.73 -40.53
C ALA A 335 -29.61 23.01 -39.41
N GLY A 336 -29.32 22.01 -38.58
CA GLY A 336 -28.16 22.08 -37.68
C GLY A 336 -26.88 22.05 -38.50
N ILE A 337 -26.68 20.96 -39.24
CA ILE A 337 -25.65 20.83 -40.27
C ILE A 337 -26.30 20.65 -41.64
N TYR A 338 -25.89 21.44 -42.62
CA TYR A 338 -26.33 21.30 -44.01
C TYR A 338 -25.15 20.96 -44.92
N ILE A 339 -25.31 19.93 -45.73
CA ILE A 339 -24.32 19.44 -46.68
C ILE A 339 -24.90 19.56 -48.08
N ALA A 340 -24.19 20.23 -48.98
CA ALA A 340 -24.54 20.32 -50.38
C ALA A 340 -23.34 19.91 -51.25
N GLY A 341 -23.51 19.04 -52.24
CA GLY A 341 -22.36 18.63 -53.04
C GLY A 341 -22.66 18.32 -54.50
N ALA A 342 -21.66 18.54 -55.34
CA ALA A 342 -21.65 18.01 -56.70
C ALA A 342 -21.32 16.51 -56.69
N ALA A 343 -21.62 15.82 -57.78
CA ALA A 343 -21.20 14.43 -57.95
C ALA A 343 -19.69 14.29 -57.79
N GLY A 344 -19.26 13.35 -56.94
CA GLY A 344 -17.84 13.12 -56.62
C GLY A 344 -17.28 14.02 -55.51
N SER A 345 -18.05 14.97 -54.98
CA SER A 345 -17.67 15.66 -53.73
C SER A 345 -17.70 14.70 -52.55
N ASN A 346 -16.82 14.94 -51.57
CA ASN A 346 -16.66 14.08 -50.40
C ASN A 346 -16.65 14.90 -49.11
N THR A 347 -17.62 14.66 -48.23
CA THR A 347 -17.74 15.33 -46.93
C THR A 347 -17.88 14.29 -45.83
N LYS A 348 -17.09 14.43 -44.78
CA LYS A 348 -17.03 13.51 -43.65
C LYS A 348 -17.46 14.22 -42.38
N LEU A 349 -18.45 13.68 -41.69
CA LEU A 349 -18.92 14.14 -40.39
C LEU A 349 -18.55 13.10 -39.35
N TYR A 350 -17.69 13.51 -38.41
CA TYR A 350 -17.25 12.65 -37.32
C TYR A 350 -17.51 13.30 -35.98
N PHE A 351 -18.11 12.59 -35.02
CA PHE A 351 -18.18 13.09 -33.64
C PHE A 351 -18.83 14.47 -33.51
N ASN A 352 -19.78 14.86 -34.37
CA ASN A 352 -20.50 16.12 -34.15
C ASN A 352 -21.67 15.88 -33.19
N SER A 353 -21.92 16.83 -32.28
CA SER A 353 -23.13 16.86 -31.46
C SER A 353 -24.03 17.97 -31.98
N VAL A 354 -25.17 17.60 -32.54
CA VAL A 354 -26.17 18.52 -33.07
C VAL A 354 -27.46 18.37 -32.29
N SER A 355 -27.92 19.47 -31.70
CA SER A 355 -29.16 19.54 -30.94
C SER A 355 -30.08 20.63 -31.49
N MET A 356 -31.13 20.19 -32.17
CA MET A 356 -32.19 21.05 -32.69
C MET A 356 -33.34 21.03 -31.69
N THR A 357 -33.42 22.02 -30.81
CA THR A 357 -34.49 22.14 -29.82
C THR A 357 -35.10 23.55 -29.84
N GLY A 358 -36.18 23.76 -29.07
CA GLY A 358 -36.90 25.03 -29.01
C GLY A 358 -38.04 25.19 -30.05
N ASP A 359 -38.74 26.33 -29.96
CA ASP A 359 -39.88 26.67 -30.83
C ASP A 359 -39.43 27.41 -32.09
N ARG A 360 -39.71 26.84 -33.25
CA ARG A 360 -39.38 27.44 -34.55
C ARG A 360 -40.34 28.56 -34.97
N GLY A 361 -41.38 28.84 -34.19
CA GLY A 361 -42.41 29.83 -34.52
C GLY A 361 -43.48 29.27 -35.47
N VAL A 362 -44.33 30.18 -35.97
CA VAL A 362 -45.54 29.85 -36.75
C VAL A 362 -45.59 30.66 -38.04
N VAL A 363 -45.44 29.98 -39.17
CA VAL A 363 -45.64 30.55 -40.52
C VAL A 363 -46.46 29.58 -41.38
N SER A 364 -47.30 30.11 -42.27
CA SER A 364 -48.09 29.31 -43.21
C SER A 364 -47.17 28.64 -44.23
N GLY A 365 -47.28 27.32 -44.40
CA GLY A 365 -46.42 26.57 -45.33
C GLY A 365 -45.01 26.28 -44.81
N GLN A 366 -44.79 26.40 -43.50
CA GLN A 366 -43.54 26.02 -42.84
C GLN A 366 -43.17 24.57 -43.16
N ILE A 367 -41.90 24.34 -43.47
CA ILE A 367 -41.37 23.02 -43.84
C ILE A 367 -40.55 22.40 -42.71
N GLY A 368 -40.07 21.18 -42.94
CA GLY A 368 -39.30 20.42 -41.98
C GLY A 368 -38.00 21.10 -41.55
N SER A 369 -37.53 20.78 -40.35
CA SER A 369 -36.15 21.06 -39.91
C SER A 369 -35.35 19.77 -39.82
N TYR A 370 -34.03 19.90 -39.88
CA TYR A 370 -33.11 18.77 -39.95
C TYR A 370 -31.96 18.97 -38.97
N ALA A 371 -31.64 17.97 -38.14
CA ALA A 371 -30.37 18.00 -37.43
C ALA A 371 -29.21 17.89 -38.44
N VAL A 372 -29.34 17.00 -39.44
CA VAL A 372 -28.51 17.03 -40.65
C VAL A 372 -29.34 16.94 -41.94
N ALA A 373 -29.05 17.83 -42.90
CA ALA A 373 -29.66 17.83 -44.24
C ALA A 373 -28.59 17.62 -45.31
N ILE A 374 -28.84 16.69 -46.25
CA ILE A 374 -27.92 16.34 -47.35
C ILE A 374 -28.62 16.60 -48.69
N THR A 375 -28.03 17.47 -49.50
CA THR A 375 -28.54 17.86 -50.81
C THR A 375 -27.47 17.81 -51.90
N GLY A 376 -27.84 18.17 -53.12
CA GLY A 376 -26.98 18.20 -54.29
C GLY A 376 -27.13 16.96 -55.17
N VAL A 377 -26.15 16.74 -56.04
CA VAL A 377 -26.16 15.66 -57.03
C VAL A 377 -25.36 14.48 -56.50
N ASP A 378 -26.01 13.70 -55.61
CA ASP A 378 -25.49 12.45 -55.01
C ASP A 378 -24.05 12.55 -54.45
N PRO A 379 -23.78 13.49 -53.53
CA PRO A 379 -22.46 13.63 -52.92
C PRO A 379 -22.09 12.41 -52.06
N ALA A 380 -20.79 12.10 -51.99
CA ALA A 380 -20.28 11.12 -51.03
C ALA A 380 -20.28 11.74 -49.63
N VAL A 381 -21.01 11.12 -48.71
CA VAL A 381 -21.11 11.57 -47.32
C VAL A 381 -20.82 10.40 -46.39
N GLU A 382 -19.86 10.63 -45.49
CA GLU A 382 -19.55 9.72 -44.39
C GLU A 382 -20.09 10.32 -43.09
N LEU A 383 -20.97 9.60 -42.39
CA LEU A 383 -21.54 9.97 -41.10
C LEU A 383 -21.14 8.91 -40.09
N LYS A 384 -20.20 9.19 -39.20
CA LYS A 384 -19.84 8.26 -38.12
C LYS A 384 -19.69 8.93 -36.78
N ASP A 385 -20.11 8.24 -35.74
CA ASP A 385 -19.96 8.66 -34.35
C ASP A 385 -20.62 10.03 -34.06
N ASN A 386 -21.65 10.46 -34.81
CA ASN A 386 -22.34 11.74 -34.58
C ASN A 386 -23.60 11.58 -33.73
N ILE A 387 -23.97 12.61 -32.96
CA ILE A 387 -25.30 12.76 -32.37
C ILE A 387 -26.12 13.76 -33.20
N PHE A 388 -27.27 13.32 -33.68
CA PHE A 388 -28.28 14.13 -34.35
C PHE A 388 -29.57 14.06 -33.54
N TYR A 389 -29.74 15.04 -32.65
CA TYR A 389 -30.86 15.12 -31.71
C TYR A 389 -31.80 16.25 -32.10
N THR A 390 -33.10 15.97 -32.22
CA THR A 390 -34.12 16.99 -32.46
C THR A 390 -35.39 16.76 -31.65
N THR A 391 -35.86 17.85 -31.02
CA THR A 391 -37.15 17.94 -30.32
C THR A 391 -37.92 19.22 -30.65
N GLN A 392 -37.52 19.92 -31.72
CA GLN A 392 -38.13 21.21 -32.08
C GLN A 392 -39.64 21.12 -32.23
N THR A 393 -40.31 22.16 -31.76
CA THR A 393 -41.75 22.35 -31.97
C THR A 393 -41.98 23.36 -33.09
N SER A 394 -43.14 23.24 -33.74
CA SER A 394 -43.61 24.20 -34.72
C SER A 394 -45.14 24.29 -34.70
N GLY A 395 -45.66 25.50 -34.84
CA GLY A 395 -47.10 25.73 -35.05
C GLY A 395 -47.54 25.75 -36.52
N GLY A 396 -46.66 25.47 -37.48
CA GLY A 396 -46.91 25.55 -38.93
C GLY A 396 -47.71 24.39 -39.55
N GLY A 397 -48.25 23.47 -38.74
CA GLY A 397 -49.08 22.35 -39.18
C GLY A 397 -48.29 21.07 -39.52
N ALA A 398 -48.94 20.11 -40.19
CA ALA A 398 -48.47 18.73 -40.34
C ALA A 398 -47.15 18.54 -41.13
N ASN A 399 -46.76 19.54 -41.93
CA ASN A 399 -45.54 19.50 -42.74
C ASN A 399 -44.31 20.05 -42.01
N ALA A 400 -44.49 20.71 -40.86
CA ALA A 400 -43.42 21.28 -40.06
C ALA A 400 -42.85 20.25 -39.07
N LYS A 401 -42.42 19.11 -39.60
CA LYS A 401 -41.77 18.05 -38.83
C LYS A 401 -40.31 18.40 -38.50
N SER A 402 -39.71 17.72 -37.54
CA SER A 402 -38.28 17.80 -37.25
C SER A 402 -37.65 16.42 -37.45
N TYR A 403 -36.57 16.37 -38.20
CA TYR A 403 -35.92 15.15 -38.65
C TYR A 403 -34.49 15.08 -38.12
N ALA A 404 -34.05 13.89 -37.72
CA ALA A 404 -32.65 13.69 -37.38
C ALA A 404 -31.77 13.76 -38.64
N LEU A 405 -32.24 13.18 -39.75
CA LEU A 405 -31.55 13.20 -41.04
C LEU A 405 -32.55 13.37 -42.19
N GLY A 406 -32.24 14.27 -43.13
CA GLY A 406 -32.98 14.45 -44.37
C GLY A 406 -32.07 14.43 -45.59
N MET A 407 -32.51 13.83 -46.69
CA MET A 407 -31.76 13.85 -47.94
C MET A 407 -32.63 13.87 -49.20
N VAL A 408 -32.08 14.45 -50.28
CA VAL A 408 -32.76 14.55 -51.58
C VAL A 408 -32.71 13.28 -52.41
N THR A 409 -31.74 12.39 -52.15
CA THR A 409 -31.55 11.14 -52.90
C THR A 409 -32.46 10.02 -52.38
N THR A 410 -32.71 9.03 -53.22
CA THR A 410 -33.29 7.72 -52.88
C THR A 410 -32.30 6.57 -53.14
N ALA A 411 -31.08 6.90 -53.60
CA ALA A 411 -29.98 5.97 -53.77
C ALA A 411 -28.94 6.22 -52.66
N PHE A 412 -28.52 5.16 -51.96
CA PHE A 412 -27.71 5.26 -50.74
C PHE A 412 -26.28 4.71 -50.92
N ALA A 413 -25.82 4.54 -52.17
CA ALA A 413 -24.49 4.00 -52.46
C ALA A 413 -23.38 4.92 -51.93
N ASN A 414 -23.58 6.23 -52.05
CA ASN A 414 -22.64 7.27 -51.62
C ASN A 414 -22.83 7.72 -50.17
N LEU A 415 -23.69 7.03 -49.41
CA LEU A 415 -23.85 7.22 -47.97
C LEU A 415 -23.10 6.14 -47.20
N ASP A 416 -22.06 6.51 -46.46
CA ASP A 416 -21.40 5.66 -45.47
C ASP A 416 -21.80 6.12 -44.07
N SER A 417 -22.88 5.55 -43.53
CA SER A 417 -23.45 5.95 -42.24
C SER A 417 -23.47 4.77 -41.27
N ASN A 418 -22.84 4.92 -40.10
CA ASN A 418 -22.85 3.93 -39.02
C ASN A 418 -22.41 4.54 -37.68
N TYR A 419 -22.75 3.90 -36.56
CA TYR A 419 -22.39 4.36 -35.20
C TYR A 419 -22.83 5.79 -34.89
N ASN A 420 -23.94 6.26 -35.46
CA ASN A 420 -24.50 7.56 -35.11
C ASN A 420 -25.63 7.39 -34.10
N ASN A 421 -26.03 8.45 -33.40
CA ASN A 421 -27.26 8.50 -32.64
C ASN A 421 -28.25 9.44 -33.33
N PHE A 422 -29.40 8.90 -33.76
CA PHE A 422 -30.45 9.66 -34.43
C PHE A 422 -31.68 9.72 -33.53
N VAL A 423 -31.97 10.89 -32.99
CA VAL A 423 -33.14 11.10 -32.13
C VAL A 423 -34.03 12.16 -32.76
N SER A 424 -35.25 11.78 -33.10
CA SER A 424 -36.29 12.70 -33.52
C SER A 424 -37.55 12.42 -32.69
N THR A 425 -37.75 13.20 -31.63
CA THR A 425 -38.86 13.01 -30.69
C THR A 425 -39.63 14.32 -30.47
N GLY A 426 -40.65 14.31 -29.61
CA GLY A 426 -41.49 15.48 -29.35
C GLY A 426 -42.68 15.63 -30.31
N ALA A 427 -43.35 16.79 -30.23
CA ALA A 427 -44.66 17.02 -30.87
C ALA A 427 -44.63 16.97 -32.41
N ASN A 428 -43.48 17.25 -33.02
CA ASN A 428 -43.30 17.35 -34.47
C ASN A 428 -42.31 16.29 -35.01
N ALA A 429 -42.11 15.16 -34.33
CA ALA A 429 -41.16 14.13 -34.75
C ALA A 429 -41.38 13.62 -36.20
N GLY A 430 -40.32 13.60 -36.99
CA GLY A 430 -40.32 13.13 -38.39
C GLY A 430 -39.45 11.90 -38.65
N GLY A 431 -38.52 11.57 -37.76
CA GLY A 431 -37.55 10.49 -37.94
C GLY A 431 -36.51 10.87 -38.98
N PHE A 432 -36.58 10.19 -40.13
CA PHE A 432 -35.69 10.36 -41.28
C PHE A 432 -36.50 10.73 -42.52
N ARG A 433 -35.88 11.42 -43.49
CA ARG A 433 -36.52 11.78 -44.76
C ARG A 433 -35.63 11.53 -45.97
N THR A 434 -36.21 10.99 -47.05
CA THR A 434 -35.51 10.74 -48.33
C THR A 434 -36.33 11.23 -49.52
N GLY A 435 -35.70 11.33 -50.70
CA GLY A 435 -36.37 11.77 -51.93
C GLY A 435 -36.83 13.23 -51.94
N GLY A 436 -36.37 14.03 -50.98
CA GLY A 436 -36.67 15.46 -50.89
C GLY A 436 -36.61 16.00 -49.46
N ILE A 437 -36.05 17.20 -49.29
CA ILE A 437 -35.95 17.94 -48.02
C ILE A 437 -36.86 19.18 -47.98
N GLY A 438 -37.70 19.35 -49.01
CA GLY A 438 -38.74 20.38 -49.08
C GLY A 438 -40.13 19.81 -48.75
N THR A 439 -41.16 20.33 -49.40
CA THR A 439 -42.55 19.89 -49.19
C THR A 439 -42.82 18.45 -49.63
N SER A 440 -42.04 17.91 -50.56
CA SER A 440 -42.10 16.52 -51.03
C SER A 440 -40.99 15.65 -50.42
N GLY A 441 -41.23 14.36 -50.27
CA GLY A 441 -40.29 13.39 -49.71
C GLY A 441 -41.00 12.22 -49.03
N THR A 442 -40.25 11.21 -48.65
CA THR A 442 -40.72 10.00 -47.97
C THR A 442 -40.10 9.90 -46.58
N ASP A 443 -40.96 9.77 -45.55
CA ASP A 443 -40.53 9.66 -44.17
C ASP A 443 -40.24 8.19 -43.80
N SER A 444 -39.20 7.96 -43.00
CA SER A 444 -38.97 6.73 -42.25
C SER A 444 -38.98 7.08 -40.76
N VAL A 445 -40.01 6.62 -40.05
CA VAL A 445 -40.36 7.15 -38.72
C VAL A 445 -39.49 6.64 -37.56
N SER A 446 -38.60 5.68 -37.81
CA SER A 446 -37.69 5.12 -36.80
C SER A 446 -36.37 4.67 -37.44
N LEU A 447 -35.36 4.46 -36.60
CA LEU A 447 -34.06 3.94 -37.05
C LEU A 447 -34.20 2.55 -37.69
N ALA A 448 -35.07 1.67 -37.16
CA ALA A 448 -35.31 0.35 -37.74
C ALA A 448 -35.88 0.41 -39.17
N ALA A 449 -36.79 1.36 -39.44
CA ALA A 449 -37.32 1.59 -40.78
C ALA A 449 -36.23 2.15 -41.72
N TRP A 450 -35.41 3.06 -41.21
CA TRP A 450 -34.26 3.61 -41.94
C TRP A 450 -33.22 2.54 -42.32
N GLN A 451 -32.84 1.68 -41.37
CA GLN A 451 -31.92 0.56 -41.60
C GLN A 451 -32.46 -0.41 -42.65
N THR A 452 -33.77 -0.70 -42.62
CA THR A 452 -34.41 -1.57 -43.62
C THR A 452 -34.39 -0.94 -45.02
N LEU A 453 -34.64 0.38 -45.10
CA LEU A 453 -34.67 1.11 -46.37
C LEU A 453 -33.27 1.25 -47.00
N THR A 454 -32.26 1.56 -46.18
CA THR A 454 -30.94 2.00 -46.67
C THR A 454 -29.86 0.92 -46.58
N LEU A 455 -30.06 -0.08 -45.70
CA LEU A 455 -29.05 -1.05 -45.28
C LEU A 455 -27.80 -0.40 -44.63
N LYS A 456 -27.96 0.80 -44.08
CA LYS A 456 -26.93 1.54 -43.33
C LYS A 456 -27.22 1.53 -41.84
N ASP A 457 -26.32 2.10 -41.05
CA ASP A 457 -26.56 2.41 -39.63
C ASP A 457 -26.80 1.19 -38.73
N ALA A 458 -26.17 0.05 -39.04
CA ALA A 458 -26.34 -1.20 -38.31
C ALA A 458 -25.98 -1.13 -36.80
N ASN A 459 -25.06 -0.23 -36.42
CA ASN A 459 -24.62 -0.02 -35.04
C ASN A 459 -25.02 1.35 -34.51
N SER A 460 -25.86 2.08 -35.25
CA SER A 460 -26.39 3.37 -34.81
C SER A 460 -27.46 3.18 -33.74
N LEU A 461 -27.70 4.23 -32.96
CA LEU A 461 -28.64 4.28 -31.84
C LEU A 461 -29.77 5.28 -32.09
N GLU A 462 -30.86 5.12 -31.35
CA GLU A 462 -31.99 6.06 -31.26
C GLU A 462 -32.35 6.21 -29.78
N LEU A 463 -31.44 6.83 -29.01
CA LEU A 463 -31.52 6.99 -27.55
C LEU A 463 -31.22 8.42 -27.13
N ASP A 464 -31.86 8.91 -26.06
CA ASP A 464 -31.59 10.24 -25.51
C ASP A 464 -30.10 10.36 -25.11
N PRO A 465 -29.32 11.29 -25.71
CA PRO A 465 -27.91 11.47 -25.37
C PRO A 465 -27.67 12.04 -23.98
N MET A 466 -28.72 12.54 -23.29
CA MET A 466 -28.62 13.15 -21.96
C MET A 466 -27.70 14.37 -21.92
N PHE A 467 -27.76 15.24 -22.94
CA PHE A 467 -26.99 16.50 -22.92
C PHE A 467 -27.24 17.29 -21.63
N VAL A 468 -26.18 17.91 -21.09
CA VAL A 468 -26.25 18.77 -19.90
C VAL A 468 -27.33 19.85 -20.08
N ASP A 469 -27.33 20.53 -21.22
CA ASP A 469 -28.42 21.38 -21.69
C ASP A 469 -28.53 21.33 -23.22
N PRO A 470 -29.57 20.70 -23.80
CA PRO A 470 -29.71 20.58 -25.24
C PRO A 470 -29.85 21.93 -25.99
N MET A 471 -30.06 23.06 -25.29
CA MET A 471 -30.09 24.39 -25.90
C MET A 471 -28.76 25.14 -25.86
N SER A 472 -27.81 24.78 -24.99
CA SER A 472 -26.61 25.61 -24.77
C SER A 472 -25.32 24.85 -24.43
N ASP A 473 -25.44 23.60 -23.99
CA ASP A 473 -24.34 22.78 -23.49
C ASP A 473 -24.52 21.30 -23.87
N LEU A 474 -23.79 20.88 -24.91
CA LEU A 474 -23.93 19.54 -25.49
C LEU A 474 -22.89 18.53 -24.96
N HIS A 475 -22.27 18.82 -23.82
CA HIS A 475 -21.53 17.81 -23.07
C HIS A 475 -22.49 16.73 -22.54
N ILE A 476 -21.97 15.53 -22.32
CA ILE A 476 -22.72 14.36 -21.85
C ILE A 476 -22.20 13.93 -20.47
N PRO A 477 -23.09 13.46 -19.57
CA PRO A 477 -22.67 12.87 -18.31
C PRO A 477 -22.15 11.44 -18.51
N ALA A 478 -21.38 10.93 -17.53
CA ALA A 478 -20.89 9.56 -17.48
C ALA A 478 -21.98 8.47 -17.64
N ALA A 479 -23.22 8.79 -17.27
CA ALA A 479 -24.37 7.88 -17.39
C ALA A 479 -25.02 7.86 -18.79
N SER A 480 -24.55 8.70 -19.71
CA SER A 480 -25.10 8.78 -21.06
C SER A 480 -24.97 7.45 -21.80
N PRO A 481 -25.98 7.00 -22.57
CA PRO A 481 -25.85 5.82 -23.41
C PRO A 481 -24.84 6.02 -24.57
N MET A 482 -24.33 7.23 -24.77
CA MET A 482 -23.35 7.54 -25.82
C MET A 482 -21.93 7.14 -25.44
N THR A 483 -21.63 6.99 -24.14
CA THR A 483 -20.30 6.63 -23.66
C THR A 483 -19.89 5.24 -24.17
N ASN A 484 -18.66 5.11 -24.70
CA ASN A 484 -18.14 3.86 -25.25
C ASN A 484 -19.02 3.18 -26.31
N ALA A 485 -19.76 3.96 -27.11
CA ALA A 485 -20.66 3.44 -28.14
C ALA A 485 -20.17 3.66 -29.58
N GLY A 486 -19.08 4.41 -29.79
CA GLY A 486 -18.55 4.80 -31.09
C GLY A 486 -17.50 3.83 -31.67
N SER A 487 -16.93 4.23 -32.80
CA SER A 487 -16.07 3.39 -33.66
C SER A 487 -14.65 3.93 -33.94
N ALA A 488 -14.26 5.03 -33.28
CA ALA A 488 -12.98 5.73 -33.51
C ALA A 488 -12.83 6.23 -34.96
N ALA A 489 -13.90 6.79 -35.53
CA ALA A 489 -13.94 7.19 -36.92
C ALA A 489 -12.94 8.29 -37.28
N GLY A 490 -12.41 8.24 -38.51
CA GLY A 490 -11.63 9.33 -39.10
C GLY A 490 -10.25 9.60 -38.50
N GLY A 491 -9.78 8.80 -37.53
CA GLY A 491 -8.51 9.03 -36.84
C GLY A 491 -8.53 10.26 -35.93
N ILE A 492 -9.71 10.68 -35.47
CA ILE A 492 -9.88 11.78 -34.52
C ILE A 492 -9.48 11.29 -33.12
N THR A 493 -8.40 11.85 -32.57
CA THR A 493 -7.80 11.36 -31.32
C THR A 493 -8.16 12.20 -30.09
N VAL A 494 -8.74 13.38 -30.28
CA VAL A 494 -9.23 14.23 -29.19
C VAL A 494 -10.65 14.68 -29.47
N ASP A 495 -11.38 15.06 -28.44
CA ASP A 495 -12.79 15.50 -28.53
C ASP A 495 -12.93 17.04 -28.66
N PHE A 496 -14.08 17.58 -28.26
CA PHE A 496 -14.38 19.02 -28.28
C PHE A 496 -13.52 19.83 -27.30
N ASP A 497 -13.27 19.32 -26.10
CA ASP A 497 -12.50 20.00 -25.05
C ASP A 497 -11.00 19.67 -25.12
N GLY A 498 -10.63 18.63 -25.86
CA GLY A 498 -9.26 18.22 -26.10
C GLY A 498 -8.86 16.97 -25.35
N ASP A 499 -9.82 16.29 -24.73
CA ASP A 499 -9.64 15.04 -24.03
C ASP A 499 -9.38 13.90 -25.03
N THR A 500 -8.51 12.97 -24.64
CA THR A 500 -8.04 11.91 -25.52
C THR A 500 -9.09 10.84 -25.70
N ARG A 501 -9.45 10.52 -26.95
CA ARG A 501 -10.44 9.48 -27.22
C ARG A 501 -9.89 8.07 -26.93
N PRO A 502 -10.62 7.22 -26.18
CA PRO A 502 -10.23 5.83 -25.97
C PRO A 502 -10.46 4.98 -27.23
N ALA A 503 -10.07 3.70 -27.18
CA ALA A 503 -10.24 2.78 -28.32
C ALA A 503 -11.71 2.60 -28.74
N THR A 504 -12.63 2.67 -27.78
CA THR A 504 -14.07 2.71 -28.02
C THR A 504 -14.58 4.06 -27.53
N PRO A 505 -14.62 5.09 -28.39
CA PRO A 505 -15.00 6.44 -27.99
C PRO A 505 -16.49 6.58 -27.70
N ALA A 506 -16.89 7.70 -27.10
CA ALA A 506 -18.28 8.13 -27.09
C ALA A 506 -18.77 8.52 -28.50
N ILE A 507 -20.05 8.32 -28.78
CA ILE A 507 -20.73 8.94 -29.94
C ILE A 507 -20.95 10.43 -29.59
N GLY A 508 -20.57 11.34 -30.48
CA GLY A 508 -20.72 12.79 -30.30
C GLY A 508 -19.41 13.53 -30.05
N ALA A 509 -19.53 14.85 -29.88
CA ALA A 509 -18.39 15.77 -29.79
C ALA A 509 -17.62 15.69 -28.48
N ASP A 510 -18.21 15.06 -27.47
CA ASP A 510 -17.72 15.07 -26.10
C ASP A 510 -17.33 13.65 -25.68
N GLU A 511 -16.20 13.53 -25.00
CA GLU A 511 -15.82 12.36 -24.23
C GLU A 511 -16.02 12.63 -22.74
N VAL A 512 -16.44 11.60 -22.02
CA VAL A 512 -16.49 11.66 -20.57
C VAL A 512 -15.62 10.57 -20.01
N ASP A 513 -14.73 10.95 -19.09
CA ASP A 513 -13.92 9.99 -18.39
C ASP A 513 -14.77 9.21 -17.40
N VAL A 514 -14.91 7.92 -17.67
CA VAL A 514 -15.63 6.95 -16.83
C VAL A 514 -14.69 5.88 -16.28
N THR A 515 -13.39 6.00 -16.52
CA THR A 515 -12.41 5.03 -16.09
C THR A 515 -11.99 5.39 -14.67
N ALA A 516 -12.17 4.47 -13.74
CA ALA A 516 -11.67 4.69 -12.40
C ALA A 516 -10.14 4.48 -12.34
N PRO A 517 -9.43 5.25 -11.51
CA PRO A 517 -8.01 5.01 -11.26
C PRO A 517 -7.80 3.72 -10.45
N ASP A 518 -6.57 3.23 -10.43
CA ASP A 518 -6.10 2.13 -9.57
C ASP A 518 -5.12 2.66 -8.52
N THR A 519 -5.14 2.08 -7.32
CA THR A 519 -4.34 2.52 -6.17
C THR A 519 -3.41 1.42 -5.67
N GLN A 520 -2.20 1.79 -5.28
CA GLN A 520 -1.25 0.88 -4.67
C GLN A 520 -0.62 1.47 -3.41
N ILE A 521 -0.54 0.66 -2.36
CA ILE A 521 0.29 0.94 -1.18
C ILE A 521 1.72 0.49 -1.48
N LEU A 522 2.66 1.44 -1.43
CA LEU A 522 4.07 1.22 -1.72
C LEU A 522 4.85 0.80 -0.46
N THR A 523 4.55 1.43 0.69
CA THR A 523 5.16 1.08 1.99
C THR A 523 4.14 1.23 3.11
N GLY A 524 4.31 0.44 4.17
CA GLY A 524 3.50 0.45 5.38
C GLY A 524 4.32 0.00 6.60
N PRO A 525 3.72 0.01 7.80
CA PRO A 525 4.36 -0.45 9.04
C PRO A 525 4.82 -1.92 8.96
N ALA A 526 5.71 -2.34 9.85
CA ALA A 526 5.94 -3.77 10.07
C ALA A 526 4.66 -4.44 10.59
N ASN A 527 4.48 -5.73 10.30
CA ASN A 527 3.36 -6.51 10.80
C ASN A 527 3.87 -7.84 11.41
N PRO A 528 3.78 -8.03 12.74
CA PRO A 528 3.31 -7.05 13.74
C PRO A 528 4.35 -5.94 14.03
N THR A 529 3.97 -4.91 14.78
CA THR A 529 4.86 -3.78 15.16
C THR A 529 4.67 -3.35 16.61
N SER A 530 5.77 -3.01 17.29
CA SER A 530 5.79 -2.39 18.61
C SER A 530 5.66 -0.86 18.60
N SER A 531 5.31 -0.28 17.46
CA SER A 531 5.10 1.16 17.28
C SER A 531 3.61 1.49 17.25
N ALA A 532 3.19 2.39 18.13
CA ALA A 532 1.85 3.00 18.11
C ALA A 532 1.66 4.00 16.94
N ASN A 533 2.69 4.19 16.11
CA ASN A 533 2.65 5.07 14.94
C ASN A 533 2.75 4.23 13.66
N ALA A 534 1.93 4.58 12.67
CA ALA A 534 1.92 3.98 11.34
C ALA A 534 2.13 5.05 10.27
N THR A 535 2.89 4.76 9.22
CA THR A 535 3.03 5.65 8.06
C THR A 535 2.94 4.83 6.79
N PHE A 536 2.18 5.34 5.83
CA PHE A 536 1.92 4.71 4.55
C PHE A 536 2.36 5.63 3.42
N THR A 537 3.08 5.08 2.45
CA THR A 537 3.23 5.72 1.15
C THR A 537 2.44 4.94 0.13
N PHE A 538 1.75 5.63 -0.75
CA PHE A 538 0.93 5.06 -1.81
C PHE A 538 1.02 5.91 -3.06
N SER A 539 0.61 5.33 -4.18
CA SER A 539 0.47 5.98 -5.48
C SER A 539 -0.81 5.51 -6.14
N GLY A 540 -1.23 6.22 -7.17
CA GLY A 540 -2.34 5.82 -8.02
C GLY A 540 -1.92 5.99 -9.47
N THR A 541 -2.53 5.18 -10.34
CA THR A 541 -2.35 5.26 -11.79
C THR A 541 -3.72 5.32 -12.43
N ASP A 542 -3.84 6.17 -13.44
CA ASP A 542 -4.99 6.17 -14.33
C ASP A 542 -4.51 5.88 -15.75
N SER A 543 -5.27 5.06 -16.46
CA SER A 543 -4.96 4.66 -17.84
C SER A 543 -5.73 5.48 -18.88
N ALA A 544 -6.60 6.39 -18.45
CA ALA A 544 -7.53 7.13 -19.30
C ALA A 544 -7.33 8.66 -19.25
N MET A 545 -8.36 9.39 -19.66
CA MET A 545 -8.38 10.81 -20.01
C MET A 545 -7.93 11.74 -18.87
N SER A 546 -8.18 11.36 -17.61
CA SER A 546 -7.81 12.14 -16.43
C SER A 546 -6.70 11.49 -15.62
N ALA A 547 -5.72 12.28 -15.18
CA ALA A 547 -4.75 11.81 -14.19
C ALA A 547 -5.38 11.68 -12.79
N VAL A 548 -4.75 10.88 -11.92
CA VAL A 548 -5.09 10.84 -10.50
C VAL A 548 -4.99 12.23 -9.89
N ALA A 549 -6.11 12.74 -9.36
CA ALA A 549 -6.19 14.08 -8.80
C ALA A 549 -6.03 14.11 -7.28
N SER A 550 -6.53 13.08 -6.58
CA SER A 550 -6.52 13.03 -5.12
C SER A 550 -6.58 11.59 -4.58
N PHE A 551 -6.35 11.44 -3.27
CA PHE A 551 -6.52 10.18 -2.55
C PHE A 551 -7.45 10.37 -1.36
N GLU A 552 -8.19 9.31 -1.05
CA GLU A 552 -8.96 9.21 0.18
C GLU A 552 -8.45 8.01 0.99
N CYS A 553 -8.22 8.23 2.28
CA CYS A 553 -7.74 7.22 3.21
C CYS A 553 -8.79 6.95 4.28
N GLN A 554 -8.88 5.72 4.76
CA GLN A 554 -9.57 5.39 6.00
C GLN A 554 -8.72 4.48 6.87
N LEU A 555 -8.91 4.61 8.18
CA LEU A 555 -8.30 3.76 9.20
C LEU A 555 -9.43 3.12 10.01
N ASP A 556 -9.40 1.80 10.16
CA ASP A 556 -10.29 1.02 11.02
C ASP A 556 -11.80 1.26 10.77
N GLY A 557 -12.16 1.55 9.53
CA GLY A 557 -13.55 1.79 9.13
C GLY A 557 -14.10 3.16 9.57
N SER A 558 -13.24 4.14 9.87
CA SER A 558 -13.65 5.52 10.23
C SER A 558 -14.34 6.29 9.10
N GLY A 559 -14.40 5.74 7.88
CA GLY A 559 -14.83 6.42 6.67
C GLY A 559 -13.67 7.06 5.92
N PHE A 560 -13.81 7.12 4.59
CA PHE A 560 -12.83 7.72 3.68
C PHE A 560 -12.79 9.25 3.84
N ALA A 561 -11.59 9.79 4.03
CA ALA A 561 -11.31 11.22 4.09
C ALA A 561 -10.10 11.58 3.22
N ALA A 562 -10.06 12.81 2.71
CA ALA A 562 -8.95 13.27 1.88
C ALA A 562 -7.60 13.11 2.61
N CYS A 563 -6.62 12.54 1.92
CA CYS A 563 -5.27 12.32 2.43
C CYS A 563 -4.21 12.57 1.34
N THR A 564 -2.95 12.64 1.77
CA THR A 564 -1.81 12.75 0.87
C THR A 564 -0.78 11.68 1.21
N SER A 565 0.04 11.29 0.23
CA SER A 565 1.15 10.36 0.44
C SER A 565 2.41 11.15 0.81
N PRO A 566 3.08 10.88 1.95
CA PRO A 566 2.76 9.84 2.95
C PRO A 566 1.62 10.24 3.91
N ALA A 567 0.81 9.25 4.33
CA ALA A 567 -0.20 9.42 5.39
C ALA A 567 0.28 8.78 6.69
N SER A 568 0.17 9.51 7.81
CA SER A 568 0.65 9.07 9.13
C SER A 568 -0.46 9.07 10.17
N TYR A 569 -0.46 8.05 11.01
CA TYR A 569 -1.37 7.87 12.15
C TYR A 569 -0.56 7.64 13.42
N MET A 570 -0.99 8.24 14.53
CA MET A 570 -0.29 8.20 15.82
C MET A 570 -1.22 7.74 16.92
N GLY A 571 -0.65 7.14 17.97
CA GLY A 571 -1.39 6.75 19.16
C GLY A 571 -2.37 5.60 18.93
N LEU A 572 -2.03 4.68 18.02
CA LEU A 572 -2.79 3.46 17.78
C LEU A 572 -2.69 2.53 19.00
N SER A 573 -3.81 1.94 19.38
CA SER A 573 -3.90 0.98 20.49
C SER A 573 -3.43 -0.40 20.08
N ASP A 574 -3.21 -1.30 21.04
CA ASP A 574 -3.01 -2.72 20.73
C ASP A 574 -4.19 -3.30 19.96
N GLY A 575 -3.88 -4.11 18.95
CA GLY A 575 -4.86 -4.82 18.15
C GLY A 575 -4.61 -4.74 16.65
N MET A 576 -5.55 -5.33 15.91
CA MET A 576 -5.53 -5.33 14.45
C MET A 576 -6.04 -4.00 13.92
N HIS A 577 -5.27 -3.41 13.01
CA HIS A 577 -5.61 -2.20 12.29
C HIS A 577 -5.74 -2.48 10.80
N ASN A 578 -6.60 -1.69 10.15
CA ASN A 578 -6.91 -1.77 8.73
C ASN A 578 -6.81 -0.38 8.09
N PHE A 579 -5.81 -0.19 7.24
CA PHE A 579 -5.63 1.03 6.45
C PHE A 579 -6.08 0.74 5.03
N GLN A 580 -6.95 1.60 4.52
CA GLN A 580 -7.37 1.54 3.13
C GLN A 580 -7.17 2.90 2.48
N VAL A 581 -6.70 2.88 1.24
CA VAL A 581 -6.54 4.09 0.43
C VAL A 581 -7.08 3.84 -0.96
N ARG A 582 -7.76 4.83 -1.51
CA ARG A 582 -8.30 4.81 -2.87
C ARG A 582 -8.00 6.13 -3.56
N ALA A 583 -7.64 6.06 -4.83
CA ALA A 583 -7.41 7.19 -5.70
C ALA A 583 -8.74 7.71 -6.23
N LYS A 584 -8.76 8.99 -6.56
CA LYS A 584 -9.82 9.67 -7.29
C LYS A 584 -9.19 10.50 -8.40
N ASP A 585 -9.65 10.32 -9.62
CA ASP A 585 -9.14 11.04 -10.79
C ASP A 585 -9.70 12.47 -10.89
N GLY A 586 -9.31 13.19 -11.94
CA GLY A 586 -9.79 14.55 -12.23
C GLY A 586 -11.28 14.61 -12.59
N ALA A 587 -11.84 13.55 -13.16
CA ALA A 587 -13.26 13.44 -13.52
C ALA A 587 -14.16 13.04 -12.33
N GLY A 588 -13.55 12.62 -11.24
CA GLY A 588 -14.21 12.22 -10.01
C GLY A 588 -14.53 10.73 -9.92
N ASN A 589 -14.04 9.90 -10.86
CA ASN A 589 -14.07 8.45 -10.73
C ASN A 589 -13.20 8.04 -9.56
N VAL A 590 -13.73 7.14 -8.74
CA VAL A 590 -13.08 6.65 -7.51
C VAL A 590 -12.68 5.21 -7.75
N ASP A 591 -11.46 4.86 -7.36
CA ASP A 591 -10.99 3.48 -7.37
C ASP A 591 -12.00 2.59 -6.61
N PRO A 592 -12.67 1.66 -7.29
CA PRO A 592 -13.69 0.80 -6.69
C PRO A 592 -13.07 -0.29 -5.80
N THR A 593 -11.76 -0.48 -5.85
CA THR A 593 -10.98 -1.50 -5.15
C THR A 593 -9.88 -0.87 -4.28
N PRO A 594 -10.23 -0.20 -3.17
CA PRO A 594 -9.24 0.45 -2.30
C PRO A 594 -8.09 -0.48 -1.91
N ALA A 595 -6.86 -0.03 -2.15
CA ALA A 595 -5.67 -0.72 -1.68
C ALA A 595 -5.72 -0.84 -0.16
N THR A 596 -5.53 -2.05 0.35
CA THR A 596 -5.78 -2.40 1.75
C THR A 596 -4.52 -2.96 2.40
N TYR A 597 -4.21 -2.51 3.61
CA TYR A 597 -3.11 -2.99 4.43
C TYR A 597 -3.58 -3.32 5.85
N LEU A 598 -3.45 -4.59 6.22
CA LEU A 598 -3.77 -5.10 7.55
C LEU A 598 -2.49 -5.30 8.36
N TRP A 599 -2.45 -4.79 9.58
CA TRP A 599 -1.35 -5.03 10.51
C TRP A 599 -1.80 -5.08 11.95
N THR A 600 -0.97 -5.65 12.82
CA THR A 600 -1.20 -5.66 14.27
C THR A 600 -0.22 -4.71 14.94
N VAL A 601 -0.76 -3.79 15.74
CA VAL A 601 0.02 -3.05 16.75
C VAL A 601 0.01 -3.88 18.02
N ASP A 602 1.20 -4.15 18.55
CA ASP A 602 1.41 -4.91 19.77
C ASP A 602 2.46 -4.20 20.62
N LEU A 603 2.01 -3.50 21.64
CA LEU A 603 2.82 -2.70 22.57
C LEU A 603 3.08 -3.47 23.88
N THR A 604 2.54 -4.68 24.03
CA THR A 604 2.56 -5.43 25.29
C THR A 604 3.65 -6.50 25.25
N GLY A 605 4.62 -6.41 26.17
CA GLY A 605 5.65 -7.43 26.31
C GLY A 605 5.11 -8.76 26.85
N PRO A 606 5.74 -9.89 26.51
CA PRO A 606 5.40 -11.20 27.07
C PRO A 606 5.84 -11.34 28.53
N ASP A 607 5.32 -12.34 29.24
CA ASP A 607 5.78 -12.75 30.58
C ASP A 607 6.57 -14.06 30.51
N THR A 608 7.63 -14.20 31.31
CA THR A 608 8.47 -15.41 31.39
C THR A 608 8.32 -16.10 32.74
N THR A 609 8.36 -17.43 32.75
CA THR A 609 8.32 -18.25 33.98
C THR A 609 9.37 -19.35 33.94
N ILE A 610 10.18 -19.47 34.99
CA ILE A 610 11.07 -20.62 35.21
C ILE A 610 10.24 -21.78 35.78
N LEU A 611 10.25 -22.92 35.08
CA LEU A 611 9.49 -24.12 35.43
C LEU A 611 10.31 -25.09 36.28
N THR A 612 11.58 -25.31 35.92
CA THR A 612 12.52 -26.12 36.70
C THR A 612 13.86 -25.40 36.83
N ASN A 613 14.50 -25.59 37.98
CA ASN A 613 15.79 -24.98 38.33
C ASN A 613 16.62 -25.95 39.20
N PRO A 614 17.94 -25.73 39.34
CA PRO A 614 18.80 -26.49 40.25
C PRO A 614 18.38 -26.31 41.72
N THR A 615 18.63 -27.32 42.56
CA THR A 615 18.48 -27.19 44.02
C THR A 615 19.43 -26.11 44.55
N ASN A 616 19.03 -25.43 45.63
CA ASN A 616 19.88 -24.44 46.31
C ASN A 616 20.08 -24.85 47.79
N PRO A 617 21.30 -25.24 48.22
CA PRO A 617 22.52 -25.36 47.40
C PRO A 617 22.49 -26.59 46.46
N SER A 618 23.31 -26.55 45.42
CA SER A 618 23.57 -27.63 44.47
C SER A 618 24.98 -28.19 44.68
N ASN A 619 25.14 -29.50 44.56
CA ASN A 619 26.46 -30.14 44.55
C ASN A 619 27.00 -30.40 43.13
N SER A 620 26.31 -29.89 42.11
CA SER A 620 26.65 -30.03 40.69
C SER A 620 27.16 -28.71 40.13
N SER A 621 28.33 -28.74 39.48
CA SER A 621 28.88 -27.64 38.66
C SER A 621 28.14 -27.45 37.33
N SER A 622 27.06 -28.21 37.11
CA SER A 622 26.12 -28.08 36.00
C SER A 622 24.73 -27.69 36.51
N ALA A 623 24.10 -26.72 35.85
CA ALA A 623 22.76 -26.21 36.15
C ALA A 623 21.89 -26.23 34.89
N THR A 624 20.69 -26.80 35.00
CA THR A 624 19.72 -26.86 33.89
C THR A 624 18.43 -26.18 34.29
N PHE A 625 17.93 -25.32 33.41
CA PHE A 625 16.68 -24.58 33.55
C PHE A 625 15.70 -25.00 32.48
N THR A 626 14.45 -25.21 32.84
CA THR A 626 13.34 -25.13 31.89
C THR A 626 12.51 -23.91 32.21
N PHE A 627 12.01 -23.26 31.18
CA PHE A 627 11.19 -22.06 31.27
C PHE A 627 10.18 -22.04 30.13
N THR A 628 9.14 -21.22 30.29
CA THR A 628 8.12 -20.92 29.29
C THR A 628 7.85 -19.42 29.29
N GLY A 629 7.12 -18.94 28.29
CA GLY A 629 6.57 -17.60 28.29
C GLY A 629 5.10 -17.59 27.85
N THR A 630 4.40 -16.52 28.17
CA THR A 630 3.02 -16.27 27.75
C THR A 630 2.91 -14.88 27.17
N ASP A 631 2.00 -14.72 26.20
CA ASP A 631 1.70 -13.44 25.56
C ASP A 631 0.17 -13.30 25.48
N THR A 632 -0.34 -12.11 25.77
CA THR A 632 -1.77 -11.82 25.90
C THR A 632 -2.45 -11.42 24.60
N LEU A 633 -1.71 -11.06 23.53
CA LEU A 633 -2.31 -10.65 22.26
C LEU A 633 -2.51 -11.87 21.32
N LEU A 634 -3.78 -12.15 21.06
CA LEU A 634 -4.31 -13.38 20.43
C LEU A 634 -3.57 -13.84 19.15
N GLY A 635 -2.98 -15.04 19.21
CA GLY A 635 -2.87 -15.93 18.05
C GLY A 635 -1.54 -15.97 17.28
N ILE A 636 -0.48 -15.29 17.74
CA ILE A 636 0.85 -15.37 17.10
C ILE A 636 1.78 -16.27 17.95
N PRO A 637 2.21 -17.46 17.48
CA PRO A 637 3.10 -18.32 18.25
C PRO A 637 4.60 -18.03 17.98
N ALA A 638 5.42 -18.51 18.92
CA ALA A 638 6.88 -18.47 19.03
C ALA A 638 7.48 -17.18 19.65
N LEU A 639 7.34 -17.07 20.97
CA LEU A 639 8.26 -16.28 21.78
C LEU A 639 9.70 -16.77 21.57
N SER A 640 10.61 -15.82 21.39
CA SER A 640 12.04 -16.08 21.51
C SER A 640 12.48 -15.81 22.94
N PHE A 641 13.52 -16.47 23.42
CA PHE A 641 14.03 -16.27 24.78
C PHE A 641 15.47 -15.77 24.74
N GLU A 642 15.77 -14.87 25.64
CA GLU A 642 17.13 -14.43 25.93
C GLU A 642 17.48 -14.81 27.36
N CYS A 643 18.63 -15.45 27.55
CA CYS A 643 19.11 -15.89 28.85
C CYS A 643 20.44 -15.21 29.16
N GLN A 644 20.68 -14.95 30.45
CA GLN A 644 21.99 -14.59 30.96
C GLN A 644 22.28 -15.35 32.26
N ILE A 645 23.58 -15.47 32.56
CA ILE A 645 24.08 -16.01 33.82
C ILE A 645 25.01 -14.95 34.44
N ASP A 646 24.87 -14.71 35.74
CA ASP A 646 25.74 -13.84 36.55
C ASP A 646 25.98 -12.43 35.98
N GLY A 647 24.96 -11.87 35.31
CA GLY A 647 25.05 -10.55 34.68
C GLY A 647 25.95 -10.47 33.44
N GLY A 648 26.29 -11.61 32.82
CA GLY A 648 27.15 -11.68 31.62
C GLY A 648 26.55 -11.14 30.31
N GLY A 649 25.29 -10.66 30.34
CA GLY A 649 24.56 -10.13 29.19
C GLY A 649 23.61 -11.15 28.56
N TYR A 650 22.46 -10.64 28.09
CA TYR A 650 21.42 -11.44 27.44
C TYR A 650 21.86 -11.96 26.07
N SER A 651 21.64 -13.25 25.83
CA SER A 651 21.89 -13.92 24.56
C SER A 651 20.76 -14.91 24.24
N ALA A 652 20.50 -15.13 22.96
CA ALA A 652 19.45 -16.05 22.52
C ALA A 652 19.62 -17.45 23.14
N CYS A 653 18.53 -18.01 23.66
CA CYS A 653 18.52 -19.32 24.29
C CYS A 653 17.21 -20.07 24.00
N SER A 654 17.22 -21.37 24.29
CA SER A 654 16.05 -22.25 24.23
C SER A 654 15.88 -23.01 25.55
N SER A 655 14.65 -23.37 25.87
CA SER A 655 14.30 -24.23 27.01
C SER A 655 14.34 -25.70 26.56
N PRO A 656 15.07 -26.60 27.25
CA PRO A 656 15.92 -26.37 28.41
C PRO A 656 17.26 -25.68 28.09
N LYS A 657 17.75 -24.85 29.02
CA LYS A 657 19.08 -24.22 28.97
C LYS A 657 19.98 -24.80 30.05
N THR A 658 21.16 -25.30 29.65
CA THR A 658 22.17 -25.83 30.57
C THR A 658 23.44 -24.98 30.57
N TYR A 659 23.98 -24.72 31.75
CA TYR A 659 25.30 -24.14 31.99
C TYR A 659 26.17 -25.18 32.70
N THR A 660 27.40 -25.39 32.22
CA THR A 660 28.37 -26.35 32.77
C THR A 660 29.63 -25.64 33.24
N GLY A 661 30.38 -26.24 34.16
CA GLY A 661 31.65 -25.70 34.64
C GLY A 661 31.49 -24.46 35.52
N LEU A 662 30.34 -24.31 36.18
CA LEU A 662 30.11 -23.25 37.17
C LEU A 662 30.95 -23.53 38.43
N ALA A 663 31.58 -22.49 38.95
CA ALA A 663 32.43 -22.59 40.14
C ALA A 663 31.60 -22.75 41.42
N ASP A 664 32.25 -23.12 42.52
CA ASP A 664 31.61 -23.02 43.84
C ASP A 664 31.34 -21.54 44.16
N GLY A 665 30.14 -21.24 44.66
CA GLY A 665 29.71 -19.87 44.88
C GLY A 665 28.25 -19.64 44.49
N SER A 666 27.82 -18.38 44.57
CA SER A 666 26.47 -17.96 44.19
C SER A 666 26.39 -17.70 42.69
N HIS A 667 25.33 -18.18 42.06
CA HIS A 667 25.02 -17.98 40.66
C HIS A 667 23.58 -17.51 40.49
N THR A 668 23.35 -16.62 39.51
CA THR A 668 22.03 -16.08 39.17
C THR A 668 21.75 -16.29 37.69
N PHE A 669 20.63 -16.94 37.38
CA PHE A 669 20.11 -17.12 36.03
C PHE A 669 18.92 -16.20 35.80
N ASP A 670 18.96 -15.40 34.74
CA ASP A 670 17.82 -14.62 34.27
C ASP A 670 17.41 -15.08 32.88
N VAL A 671 16.10 -15.17 32.65
CA VAL A 671 15.53 -15.44 31.33
C VAL A 671 14.36 -14.50 31.08
N ARG A 672 14.30 -13.96 29.86
CA ARG A 672 13.23 -13.09 29.40
C ARG A 672 12.74 -13.52 28.02
N ALA A 673 11.44 -13.46 27.80
CA ALA A 673 10.80 -13.70 26.53
C ALA A 673 10.80 -12.43 25.69
N LYS A 674 10.74 -12.61 24.37
CA LYS A 674 10.58 -11.55 23.38
C LYS A 674 9.60 -12.02 22.32
N ASP A 675 8.59 -11.20 22.05
CA ASP A 675 7.56 -11.49 21.06
C ASP A 675 8.01 -11.17 19.62
N SER A 676 7.08 -11.36 18.68
CA SER A 676 7.31 -11.12 17.25
C SER A 676 7.24 -9.65 16.84
N ALA A 677 6.60 -8.77 17.62
CA ALA A 677 6.59 -7.32 17.44
C ALA A 677 7.90 -6.67 17.95
N GLY A 678 8.67 -7.42 18.74
CA GLY A 678 9.94 -7.04 19.31
C GLY A 678 9.86 -6.58 20.76
N ASN A 679 8.70 -6.64 21.41
CA ASN A 679 8.60 -6.32 22.83
C ASN A 679 9.27 -7.41 23.66
N VAL A 680 9.93 -6.98 24.73
CA VAL A 680 10.70 -7.83 25.63
C VAL A 680 10.00 -7.85 26.98
N ASP A 681 9.98 -9.01 27.63
CA ASP A 681 9.49 -9.16 29.00
C ASP A 681 10.15 -8.12 29.92
N PRO A 682 9.36 -7.18 30.48
CA PRO A 682 9.88 -6.11 31.33
C PRO A 682 10.35 -6.62 32.70
N SER A 683 9.97 -7.84 33.08
CA SER A 683 10.29 -8.51 34.34
C SER A 683 10.89 -9.90 34.13
N PRO A 684 12.16 -9.99 33.69
CA PRO A 684 12.85 -11.26 33.49
C PRO A 684 12.69 -12.21 34.69
N ALA A 685 12.35 -13.47 34.43
CA ALA A 685 12.31 -14.49 35.46
C ALA A 685 13.73 -14.79 35.94
N THR A 686 13.94 -14.73 37.26
CA THR A 686 15.27 -14.86 37.87
C THR A 686 15.31 -15.98 38.90
N TYR A 687 16.44 -16.68 38.99
CA TYR A 687 16.70 -17.68 40.02
C TYR A 687 18.16 -17.62 40.48
N THR A 688 18.37 -17.54 41.80
CA THR A 688 19.70 -17.52 42.42
C THR A 688 19.92 -18.78 43.25
N TRP A 689 21.07 -19.44 43.07
CA TRP A 689 21.47 -20.63 43.83
C TRP A 689 22.95 -20.64 44.17
N ASN A 690 23.35 -21.48 45.14
CA ASN A 690 24.75 -21.71 45.48
C ASN A 690 25.22 -23.10 45.01
N ILE A 691 26.45 -23.21 44.52
CA ILE A 691 27.14 -24.47 44.22
C ILE A 691 28.19 -24.78 45.31
N VAL A 692 28.20 -26.03 45.82
CA VAL A 692 29.14 -26.56 46.82
C VAL A 692 29.54 -27.99 46.43
N THR A 693 30.75 -28.21 45.90
CA THR A 693 31.15 -29.48 45.25
C THR A 693 31.90 -30.50 46.14
N ALA A 694 31.99 -30.31 47.46
CA ALA A 694 32.62 -31.29 48.37
C ALA A 694 31.70 -32.51 48.65
N ALA A 695 32.15 -33.72 48.29
CA ALA A 695 31.42 -34.98 48.51
C ALA A 695 31.71 -35.60 49.89
N THR A 696 30.68 -35.89 50.67
CA THR A 696 30.72 -36.64 51.93
C THR A 696 30.72 -38.15 51.67
N GLY A 697 31.63 -38.90 52.28
CA GLY A 697 31.60 -40.36 52.25
C GLY A 697 30.44 -40.91 53.12
N PRO A 698 30.01 -42.17 52.93
CA PRO A 698 29.01 -42.79 53.81
C PRO A 698 29.37 -42.79 55.29
N VAL A 699 30.66 -42.69 55.63
CA VAL A 699 31.16 -42.59 56.99
C VAL A 699 32.00 -41.33 57.12
N SER A 700 31.75 -40.49 58.12
CA SER A 700 32.57 -39.34 58.45
C SER A 700 33.23 -39.49 59.82
N VAL A 701 34.41 -38.92 60.01
CA VAL A 701 35.18 -39.01 61.25
C VAL A 701 35.55 -37.62 61.73
N THR A 702 35.28 -37.36 63.02
CA THR A 702 35.79 -36.20 63.74
C THR A 702 36.62 -36.68 64.92
N ALA A 703 37.74 -36.02 65.18
CA ALA A 703 38.66 -36.40 66.24
C ALA A 703 39.21 -35.15 66.94
N THR A 704 39.50 -35.23 68.24
CA THR A 704 40.06 -34.10 68.99
C THR A 704 41.57 -33.94 68.82
N ALA A 705 42.25 -34.94 68.28
CA ALA A 705 43.66 -34.92 67.92
C ALA A 705 43.93 -35.79 66.69
N GLY A 706 45.14 -35.75 66.14
CA GLY A 706 45.55 -36.60 65.01
C GLY A 706 46.32 -35.85 63.94
N THR A 707 46.55 -36.50 62.81
CA THR A 707 47.15 -35.89 61.62
C THR A 707 46.05 -35.43 60.66
N PRO A 708 46.28 -34.37 59.87
CA PRO A 708 45.36 -34.01 58.79
C PRO A 708 45.27 -35.16 57.79
N GLY A 709 44.13 -35.85 57.79
CA GLY A 709 43.80 -36.92 56.84
C GLY A 709 42.35 -36.81 56.39
N PRO A 710 41.89 -37.71 55.52
CA PRO A 710 40.49 -37.77 55.11
C PRO A 710 39.58 -37.81 56.34
N ILE A 711 38.50 -37.04 56.33
CA ILE A 711 37.44 -37.10 57.35
C ILE A 711 36.20 -37.80 56.81
N ASP A 712 36.22 -38.21 55.56
CA ASP A 712 35.16 -38.91 54.86
C ASP A 712 35.70 -40.23 54.29
N TYR A 713 34.99 -41.32 54.54
CA TYR A 713 35.40 -42.68 54.28
C TYR A 713 34.29 -43.46 53.55
N PRO A 714 34.65 -44.31 52.57
CA PRO A 714 33.69 -45.18 51.89
C PRO A 714 33.01 -46.18 52.82
N THR A 715 33.71 -46.69 53.83
CA THR A 715 33.25 -47.75 54.74
C THR A 715 33.65 -47.49 56.19
N LEU A 716 32.99 -48.20 57.12
CA LEU A 716 33.35 -48.17 58.54
C LEU A 716 34.73 -48.79 58.76
N LYS A 717 35.08 -49.83 57.98
CA LYS A 717 36.43 -50.39 57.99
C LYS A 717 37.48 -49.36 57.62
N ASP A 718 37.27 -48.56 56.58
CA ASP A 718 38.27 -47.55 56.17
C ASP A 718 38.44 -46.47 57.24
N ALA A 719 37.36 -46.08 57.93
CA ALA A 719 37.43 -45.20 59.08
C ALA A 719 38.23 -45.83 60.25
N PHE A 720 38.00 -47.11 60.54
CA PHE A 720 38.74 -47.84 61.56
C PHE A 720 40.22 -48.03 61.20
N ASP A 721 40.54 -48.32 59.94
CA ASP A 721 41.91 -48.41 59.44
C ASP A 721 42.63 -47.07 59.62
N ALA A 722 41.95 -45.95 59.40
CA ALA A 722 42.53 -44.62 59.63
C ALA A 722 42.76 -44.31 61.11
N ILE A 723 41.85 -44.73 62.00
CA ILE A 723 42.05 -44.64 63.46
C ILE A 723 43.25 -45.51 63.87
N ASN A 724 43.32 -46.75 63.40
CA ASN A 724 44.43 -47.67 63.67
C ASN A 724 45.78 -47.12 63.15
N ALA A 725 45.77 -46.42 62.01
CA ALA A 725 46.93 -45.75 61.43
C ALA A 725 47.33 -44.45 62.15
N GLY A 726 46.59 -44.03 63.20
CA GLY A 726 46.87 -42.82 63.97
C GLY A 726 46.47 -41.52 63.26
N THR A 727 45.65 -41.61 62.21
CA THR A 727 45.10 -40.43 61.53
C THR A 727 44.18 -39.66 62.47
N HIS A 728 43.32 -40.40 63.18
CA HIS A 728 42.36 -39.87 64.14
C HIS A 728 42.76 -40.30 65.56
N GLN A 729 43.02 -39.34 66.44
CA GLN A 729 43.51 -39.55 67.80
C GLN A 729 42.65 -38.79 68.83
N GLY A 730 42.84 -39.07 70.13
CA GLY A 730 42.03 -38.47 71.19
C GLY A 730 40.59 -39.02 71.18
N ALA A 731 39.59 -38.17 71.41
CA ALA A 731 38.19 -38.57 71.36
C ALA A 731 37.72 -38.57 69.89
N VAL A 732 37.36 -39.75 69.39
CA VAL A 732 36.98 -39.96 67.98
C VAL A 732 35.48 -40.24 67.89
N THR A 733 34.78 -39.50 67.03
CA THR A 733 33.39 -39.80 66.63
C THR A 733 33.37 -40.22 65.18
N VAL A 734 32.93 -41.45 64.94
CA VAL A 734 32.67 -42.04 63.62
C VAL A 734 31.17 -41.99 63.36
N SER A 735 30.79 -41.16 62.40
CA SER A 735 29.42 -40.86 62.03
C SER A 735 29.05 -41.62 60.76
N VAL A 736 28.12 -42.57 60.85
CA VAL A 736 27.55 -43.24 59.68
C VAL A 736 26.48 -42.33 59.09
N VAL A 737 26.81 -41.70 57.97
CA VAL A 737 25.99 -40.70 57.29
C VAL A 737 25.02 -41.38 56.33
N SER A 738 25.44 -42.43 55.63
CA SER A 738 24.58 -43.21 54.74
C SER A 738 24.96 -44.68 54.75
N ASN A 739 24.16 -45.52 54.08
CA ASN A 739 24.39 -46.96 54.04
C ASN A 739 25.77 -47.26 53.46
N THR A 740 26.50 -48.18 54.10
CA THR A 740 27.79 -48.66 53.62
C THR A 740 27.87 -50.18 53.66
N THR A 741 28.77 -50.72 52.84
CA THR A 741 29.01 -52.15 52.71
C THR A 741 30.47 -52.47 52.94
N GLU A 742 30.74 -53.21 54.00
CA GLU A 742 32.05 -53.74 54.34
C GLU A 742 32.42 -54.92 53.44
N THR A 743 33.61 -54.85 52.83
CA THR A 743 34.16 -55.94 52.01
C THR A 743 35.06 -56.90 52.81
N ALA A 744 35.42 -56.50 54.03
CA ALA A 744 36.17 -57.27 55.02
C ALA A 744 35.79 -56.77 56.43
N PRO A 745 36.08 -57.51 57.51
CA PRO A 745 35.77 -57.06 58.87
C PRO A 745 36.30 -55.66 59.17
N ALA A 746 35.45 -54.80 59.73
CA ALA A 746 35.86 -53.51 60.28
C ALA A 746 36.52 -53.75 61.65
N VAL A 747 37.85 -53.75 61.69
CA VAL A 747 38.62 -54.07 62.91
C VAL A 747 39.15 -52.80 63.56
N LEU A 748 38.78 -52.55 64.81
CA LEU A 748 39.38 -51.51 65.65
C LEU A 748 40.34 -52.16 66.65
N ASN A 749 41.62 -51.77 66.63
CA ASN A 749 42.63 -52.32 67.53
C ASN A 749 42.66 -51.58 68.87
N SER A 750 43.17 -52.23 69.92
CA SER A 750 43.45 -51.62 71.23
C SER A 750 44.16 -50.27 71.15
N ASN A 751 43.85 -49.37 72.06
CA ASN A 751 44.58 -48.10 72.17
C ASN A 751 46.06 -48.38 72.48
N GLY A 752 46.97 -47.72 71.76
CA GLY A 752 48.41 -48.00 71.81
C GLY A 752 48.88 -49.16 70.93
N ALA A 753 47.98 -49.84 70.19
CA ALA A 753 48.37 -50.81 69.17
C ALA A 753 48.97 -50.10 67.95
N GLY A 754 50.29 -50.19 67.80
CA GLY A 754 50.99 -49.51 66.71
C GLY A 754 50.85 -48.00 66.84
N THR A 755 50.15 -47.37 65.89
CA THR A 755 49.90 -45.92 65.84
C THR A 755 48.54 -45.49 66.39
N ALA A 756 47.68 -46.43 66.79
CA ALA A 756 46.38 -46.12 67.37
C ALA A 756 46.54 -45.36 68.70
N ALA A 757 45.93 -44.17 68.82
CA ALA A 757 46.07 -43.31 70.00
C ALA A 757 44.75 -42.57 70.33
N TYR A 758 43.68 -43.33 70.54
CA TYR A 758 42.36 -42.78 70.89
C TYR A 758 42.08 -42.91 72.39
N THR A 759 41.36 -41.95 72.96
CA THR A 759 40.87 -41.99 74.35
C THR A 759 39.47 -42.59 74.45
N SER A 760 38.69 -42.50 73.38
CA SER A 760 37.35 -43.07 73.25
C SER A 760 36.94 -43.09 71.77
N VAL A 761 36.15 -44.07 71.35
CA VAL A 761 35.57 -44.11 70.00
C VAL A 761 34.05 -44.21 70.11
N LEU A 762 33.33 -43.25 69.53
CA LEU A 762 31.87 -43.27 69.38
C LEU A 762 31.51 -43.59 67.94
N VAL A 763 30.82 -44.70 67.70
CA VAL A 763 30.19 -45.01 66.40
C VAL A 763 28.70 -44.69 66.52
N ARG A 764 28.19 -43.81 65.65
CA ARG A 764 26.77 -43.40 65.68
C ARG A 764 26.21 -43.09 64.29
N PRO A 765 24.89 -43.19 64.08
CA PRO A 765 24.27 -42.69 62.87
C PRO A 765 24.14 -41.15 62.92
N VAL A 766 24.06 -40.52 61.75
CA VAL A 766 23.67 -39.10 61.61
C VAL A 766 22.27 -38.97 61.01
N ASN A 767 21.87 -39.97 60.22
CA ASN A 767 20.57 -40.08 59.59
C ASN A 767 19.82 -41.30 60.12
N ASP A 768 18.50 -41.26 60.05
CA ASP A 768 17.66 -42.38 60.47
C ASP A 768 17.78 -43.56 59.51
N GLY A 769 17.73 -44.78 60.06
CA GLY A 769 17.69 -46.01 59.27
C GLY A 769 18.95 -46.34 58.47
N VAL A 770 20.13 -45.88 58.88
CA VAL A 770 21.39 -46.19 58.20
C VAL A 770 21.88 -47.60 58.53
N THR A 771 22.52 -48.24 57.54
CA THR A 771 22.95 -49.64 57.62
C THR A 771 24.43 -49.78 57.28
N VAL A 772 25.17 -50.50 58.12
CA VAL A 772 26.49 -51.08 57.82
C VAL A 772 26.28 -52.56 57.55
N SER A 773 26.51 -52.98 56.31
CA SER A 773 26.28 -54.37 55.89
C SER A 773 27.56 -55.04 55.39
N GLY A 774 27.64 -56.35 55.38
CA GLY A 774 28.78 -57.04 54.78
C GLY A 774 28.78 -58.54 55.02
N ALA A 775 29.37 -59.29 54.08
CA ALA A 775 29.47 -60.73 54.19
C ALA A 775 30.70 -61.09 55.03
N THR A 776 30.48 -61.67 56.20
CA THR A 776 31.56 -62.16 57.07
C THR A 776 32.11 -63.50 56.61
N VAL A 777 33.39 -63.75 56.89
CA VAL A 777 34.02 -65.06 56.73
C VAL A 777 33.85 -65.89 58.01
N ALA A 778 33.94 -67.22 57.89
CA ALA A 778 33.74 -68.13 59.03
C ALA A 778 34.68 -67.79 60.20
N GLY A 779 34.12 -67.70 61.41
CA GLY A 779 34.88 -67.38 62.62
C GLY A 779 35.17 -65.89 62.85
N ARG A 780 34.68 -64.97 62.01
CA ARG A 780 34.96 -63.52 62.09
C ARG A 780 33.70 -62.68 62.31
N GLY A 781 33.89 -61.45 62.76
CA GLY A 781 32.86 -60.43 62.92
C GLY A 781 32.69 -59.53 61.70
N LEU A 782 31.52 -58.90 61.54
CA LEU A 782 31.35 -57.77 60.61
C LEU A 782 32.09 -56.54 61.16
N VAL A 783 31.91 -56.29 62.46
CA VAL A 783 32.68 -55.31 63.24
C VAL A 783 33.41 -56.04 64.35
N GLU A 784 34.70 -55.78 64.52
CA GLU A 784 35.54 -56.42 65.53
C GLU A 784 36.30 -55.39 66.36
N LEU A 785 36.04 -55.39 67.67
CA LEU A 785 36.83 -54.69 68.68
C LEU A 785 37.93 -55.65 69.15
N ASN A 786 39.14 -55.45 68.65
CA ASN A 786 40.32 -56.25 68.95
C ASN A 786 41.04 -55.65 70.15
N GLY A 787 40.45 -55.89 71.32
CA GLY A 787 40.84 -55.27 72.59
C GLY A 787 40.72 -53.76 72.63
N ALA A 788 39.78 -53.19 71.88
CA ALA A 788 39.53 -51.76 71.93
C ALA A 788 38.89 -51.40 73.28
N ASP A 789 39.38 -50.35 73.93
CA ASP A 789 38.85 -49.87 75.21
C ASP A 789 38.04 -48.58 74.98
N ASN A 790 37.00 -48.36 75.79
CA ASN A 790 36.14 -47.17 75.76
C ASN A 790 35.45 -46.94 74.41
N VAL A 791 34.98 -48.01 73.75
CA VAL A 791 34.22 -47.91 72.51
C VAL A 791 32.72 -47.90 72.81
N THR A 792 32.03 -46.87 72.34
CA THR A 792 30.56 -46.81 72.35
C THR A 792 30.03 -46.95 70.93
N ILE A 793 29.27 -48.00 70.67
CA ILE A 793 28.43 -48.12 69.48
C ILE A 793 27.00 -47.75 69.90
N ASP A 794 26.55 -46.57 69.47
CA ASP A 794 25.23 -46.01 69.80
C ASP A 794 24.41 -45.88 68.53
N GLY A 795 23.36 -46.68 68.39
CA GLY A 795 22.47 -46.58 67.24
C GLY A 795 21.45 -45.46 67.32
N ASP A 796 21.45 -44.65 68.38
CA ASP A 796 20.58 -43.48 68.49
C ASP A 796 21.07 -42.35 67.58
N ASN A 797 20.18 -41.80 66.75
CA ASN A 797 20.48 -40.58 66.01
C ASN A 797 20.28 -39.38 66.94
N PRO A 798 21.34 -38.63 67.30
CA PRO A 798 21.22 -37.48 68.21
C PRO A 798 20.32 -36.35 67.67
N ASN A 799 20.02 -36.37 66.37
CA ASN A 799 19.19 -35.36 65.72
C ASN A 799 17.70 -35.74 65.68
N THR A 800 17.34 -36.97 66.05
CA THR A 800 15.96 -37.46 66.04
C THR A 800 15.45 -37.59 67.47
N ALA A 801 14.29 -37.01 67.74
CA ALA A 801 13.74 -36.98 69.10
C ALA A 801 13.40 -38.39 69.63
N GLY A 802 13.84 -38.68 70.86
CA GLY A 802 13.62 -39.96 71.55
C GLY A 802 14.72 -40.99 71.27
N THR A 803 14.88 -41.98 72.17
CA THR A 803 15.87 -43.06 71.99
C THR A 803 15.39 -44.04 70.93
N ASN A 804 16.05 -44.05 69.78
CA ASN A 804 15.70 -44.79 68.58
C ASN A 804 16.81 -45.78 68.17
N ARG A 805 16.49 -46.76 67.31
CA ARG A 805 17.44 -47.75 66.79
C ARG A 805 17.78 -47.48 65.33
N ASN A 806 18.46 -46.37 65.07
CA ASN A 806 18.67 -45.85 63.71
C ASN A 806 19.91 -46.38 63.00
N LEU A 807 20.78 -47.14 63.68
CA LEU A 807 21.90 -47.84 63.07
C LEU A 807 21.67 -49.35 63.05
N THR A 808 21.76 -49.93 61.86
CA THR A 808 21.65 -51.37 61.63
C THR A 808 22.99 -51.97 61.20
N PHE A 809 23.43 -53.03 61.87
CA PHE A 809 24.54 -53.88 61.43
C PHE A 809 23.99 -55.20 60.86
N THR A 810 24.31 -55.50 59.60
CA THR A 810 23.77 -56.68 58.91
C THR A 810 24.87 -57.57 58.35
N ASN A 811 24.99 -58.78 58.89
CA ASN A 811 25.84 -59.81 58.29
C ASN A 811 25.12 -60.48 57.12
N THR A 812 25.58 -60.22 55.90
CA THR A 812 24.98 -60.71 54.65
C THR A 812 25.62 -62.00 54.14
N ALA A 813 26.46 -62.66 54.94
CA ALA A 813 27.03 -63.95 54.58
C ALA A 813 25.93 -64.98 54.27
N ALA A 814 26.23 -66.00 53.45
CA ALA A 814 25.29 -67.09 53.23
C ALA A 814 24.88 -67.73 54.57
N ASN A 815 23.63 -68.17 54.68
CA ASN A 815 23.09 -68.76 55.92
C ASN A 815 23.70 -70.11 56.31
N THR A 816 24.68 -70.59 55.55
CA THR A 816 25.53 -71.77 55.82
C THR A 816 26.87 -71.42 56.46
N VAL A 817 27.26 -70.14 56.53
CA VAL A 817 28.53 -69.72 57.13
C VAL A 817 28.42 -69.76 58.65
N ALA A 818 29.21 -70.63 59.27
CA ALA A 818 29.24 -70.91 60.71
C ALA A 818 30.27 -70.07 61.48
N PHE A 819 30.14 -70.02 62.81
CA PHE A 819 31.04 -69.31 63.74
C PHE A 819 31.19 -67.80 63.52
N THR A 820 30.29 -67.19 62.76
CA THR A 820 30.33 -65.75 62.47
C THR A 820 29.62 -64.94 63.55
N SER A 821 30.04 -63.69 63.73
CA SER A 821 29.39 -62.71 64.60
C SER A 821 29.06 -61.44 63.82
N VAL A 822 28.04 -60.68 64.25
CA VAL A 822 27.82 -59.34 63.68
C VAL A 822 28.78 -58.36 64.36
N ILE A 823 28.72 -58.27 65.69
CA ILE A 823 29.66 -57.46 66.48
C ILE A 823 30.46 -58.40 67.37
N ARG A 824 31.79 -58.28 67.30
CA ARG A 824 32.72 -59.09 68.08
C ARG A 824 33.57 -58.21 68.98
N ILE A 825 33.67 -58.58 70.24
CA ILE A 825 34.61 -58.05 71.22
C ILE A 825 35.60 -59.18 71.53
N ALA A 826 36.81 -59.05 71.02
CA ALA A 826 37.84 -60.07 71.10
C ALA A 826 38.89 -59.66 72.14
N VAL A 827 39.17 -60.54 73.10
CA VAL A 827 40.26 -60.39 74.08
C VAL A 827 41.09 -61.68 74.19
N ALA A 828 42.31 -61.57 74.70
CA ALA A 828 43.24 -62.68 74.91
C ALA A 828 44.05 -62.48 76.20
N ALA A 829 44.53 -63.55 76.83
CA ALA A 829 45.16 -63.47 78.15
C ALA A 829 46.56 -62.85 78.19
N THR A 830 47.15 -62.45 77.05
CA THR A 830 48.56 -62.01 77.00
C THR A 830 48.83 -60.74 76.19
N VAL A 831 48.43 -60.67 74.91
CA VAL A 831 48.84 -59.58 74.01
C VAL A 831 47.77 -58.51 73.84
N VAL A 832 46.51 -58.92 73.69
CA VAL A 832 45.35 -58.02 73.59
C VAL A 832 44.48 -58.27 74.82
N THR A 833 44.89 -57.69 75.94
CA THR A 833 44.41 -58.09 77.27
C THR A 833 43.19 -57.32 77.78
N SER A 834 42.87 -56.15 77.24
CA SER A 834 41.73 -55.36 77.69
C SER A 834 40.74 -55.12 76.55
N ALA A 835 39.46 -55.02 76.89
CA ALA A 835 38.36 -54.40 76.12
C ALA A 835 37.39 -53.75 77.11
N ASP A 836 37.95 -52.92 77.98
CA ASP A 836 37.30 -52.31 79.13
C ASP A 836 36.49 -51.07 78.71
N GLY A 837 35.31 -50.89 79.32
CA GLY A 837 34.48 -49.69 79.12
C GLY A 837 33.64 -49.68 77.84
N ASP A 838 33.54 -50.80 77.14
CA ASP A 838 32.78 -50.90 75.89
C ASP A 838 31.26 -50.91 76.12
N THR A 839 30.53 -50.19 75.26
CA THR A 839 29.07 -50.10 75.28
C THR A 839 28.49 -50.31 73.90
N ILE A 840 27.55 -51.25 73.77
CA ILE A 840 26.75 -51.46 72.57
C ILE A 840 25.29 -51.18 72.94
N LYS A 841 24.73 -50.10 72.38
CA LYS A 841 23.36 -49.70 72.70
C LYS A 841 22.60 -49.18 71.50
N ASN A 842 21.27 -49.33 71.57
CA ASN A 842 20.33 -48.78 70.61
C ASN A 842 20.57 -49.21 69.15
N VAL A 843 21.20 -50.36 68.87
CA VAL A 843 21.43 -50.83 67.49
C VAL A 843 20.47 -51.94 67.07
N HIS A 844 20.22 -52.04 65.76
CA HIS A 844 19.72 -53.27 65.14
C HIS A 844 20.90 -54.15 64.72
N VAL A 845 20.87 -55.43 65.10
CA VAL A 845 21.90 -56.44 64.83
C VAL A 845 21.24 -57.61 64.12
N ILE A 846 21.58 -57.78 62.84
CA ILE A 846 20.96 -58.78 61.96
C ILE A 846 22.05 -59.77 61.54
N GLY A 847 21.93 -61.01 62.01
CA GLY A 847 22.81 -62.12 61.61
C GLY A 847 22.44 -62.77 60.28
N ASN A 848 23.12 -63.86 59.94
CA ASN A 848 22.91 -64.60 58.70
C ASN A 848 22.14 -65.94 58.88
N ALA A 849 21.66 -66.29 60.07
CA ALA A 849 21.03 -67.58 60.35
C ALA A 849 19.51 -67.63 60.07
N THR A 850 19.04 -66.83 59.11
CA THR A 850 17.62 -66.67 58.73
C THR A 850 16.90 -68.02 58.59
N GLY A 851 15.85 -68.23 59.39
CA GLY A 851 15.00 -69.44 59.37
C GLY A 851 15.64 -70.74 59.89
N ARG A 852 16.84 -70.67 60.49
CA ARG A 852 17.59 -71.87 60.95
C ARG A 852 17.65 -72.03 62.47
N ASN A 853 17.27 -71.01 63.23
CA ASN A 853 17.42 -70.97 64.69
C ASN A 853 16.29 -71.69 65.42
N ILE A 854 16.06 -72.98 65.14
CA ILE A 854 15.00 -73.78 65.79
C ILE A 854 15.51 -74.45 67.07
N SER A 855 14.67 -74.55 68.10
CA SER A 855 15.03 -75.11 69.43
C SER A 855 15.53 -76.57 69.41
N THR A 856 15.30 -77.29 68.32
CA THR A 856 15.75 -78.69 68.10
C THR A 856 17.09 -78.79 67.36
N ALA A 857 17.71 -77.68 66.97
CA ALA A 857 19.03 -77.68 66.33
C ALA A 857 20.12 -78.16 67.31
N THR A 858 20.66 -79.36 67.08
CA THR A 858 21.72 -79.97 67.93
C THR A 858 23.12 -79.91 67.30
N SER A 859 23.25 -79.30 66.12
CA SER A 859 24.52 -79.19 65.40
C SER A 859 25.56 -78.41 66.20
N THR A 860 26.75 -78.99 66.42
CA THR A 860 27.84 -78.35 67.17
C THR A 860 28.73 -77.47 66.30
N THR A 861 28.58 -77.54 64.97
CA THR A 861 29.42 -76.84 63.98
C THR A 861 28.62 -76.10 62.90
N GLY A 862 27.30 -76.29 62.84
CA GLY A 862 26.43 -75.61 61.87
C GLY A 862 26.05 -74.19 62.28
N SER A 863 25.79 -73.32 61.31
CA SER A 863 25.41 -71.92 61.55
C SER A 863 24.10 -71.73 62.31
N GLU A 864 23.23 -72.74 62.33
CA GLU A 864 22.02 -72.82 63.17
C GLU A 864 22.29 -72.76 64.68
N ASN A 865 23.54 -72.96 65.13
CA ASN A 865 23.92 -72.92 66.55
C ASN A 865 25.21 -72.09 66.81
N THR A 866 25.87 -71.63 65.76
CA THR A 866 27.20 -71.02 65.81
C THR A 866 27.26 -69.61 65.22
N VAL A 867 26.12 -69.00 64.89
CA VAL A 867 26.04 -67.59 64.47
C VAL A 867 25.67 -66.72 65.66
N PHE A 868 26.47 -65.70 65.93
CA PHE A 868 26.32 -64.81 67.08
C PHE A 868 25.83 -63.41 66.64
N GLY A 869 24.96 -62.78 67.42
CA GLY A 869 24.67 -61.36 67.26
C GLY A 869 25.84 -60.53 67.79
N ILE A 870 25.97 -60.54 69.12
CA ILE A 870 27.10 -59.92 69.82
C ILE A 870 27.90 -61.02 70.52
N TYR A 871 29.18 -61.14 70.20
CA TYR A 871 30.10 -62.11 70.80
C TYR A 871 31.21 -61.37 71.55
N ALA A 872 31.33 -61.61 72.85
CA ALA A 872 32.45 -61.14 73.68
C ALA A 872 33.22 -62.34 74.22
N GLY A 873 34.49 -62.49 73.87
CA GLY A 873 35.22 -63.71 74.23
C GLY A 873 36.59 -63.85 73.58
N PRO A 874 37.13 -65.09 73.53
CA PRO A 874 38.48 -65.32 73.07
C PRO A 874 38.67 -65.05 71.56
N GLY A 875 39.95 -65.03 71.18
CA GLY A 875 40.38 -65.06 69.79
C GLY A 875 40.92 -63.72 69.28
N ALA A 876 41.15 -62.73 70.16
CA ALA A 876 42.07 -61.66 69.83
C ALA A 876 43.46 -62.22 69.52
N SER A 877 44.26 -61.47 68.75
CA SER A 877 45.59 -61.91 68.37
C SER A 877 46.50 -62.08 69.59
N THR A 878 47.18 -63.22 69.67
CA THR A 878 48.26 -63.47 70.63
C THR A 878 49.64 -63.15 70.05
N ALA A 879 49.71 -62.65 68.81
CA ALA A 879 50.96 -62.37 68.09
C ALA A 879 51.33 -60.87 68.10
N SER A 880 50.36 -59.99 67.93
CA SER A 880 50.51 -58.53 67.96
C SER A 880 49.15 -57.86 68.13
N ALA A 881 49.12 -56.73 68.85
CA ALA A 881 47.91 -55.93 69.06
C ALA A 881 47.37 -55.26 67.78
N THR A 882 48.17 -55.19 66.70
CA THR A 882 47.73 -54.68 65.38
C THR A 882 47.22 -55.78 64.44
N THR A 883 47.40 -57.05 64.82
CA THR A 883 46.93 -58.17 64.01
C THR A 883 45.47 -58.45 64.33
N ALA A 884 44.64 -58.58 63.30
CA ALA A 884 43.22 -58.84 63.44
C ALA A 884 42.92 -60.14 64.22
N PRO A 885 41.74 -60.25 64.87
CA PRO A 885 41.32 -61.45 65.58
C PRO A 885 41.41 -62.73 64.74
N SER A 886 41.87 -63.80 65.39
CA SER A 886 41.81 -65.15 64.87
C SER A 886 40.36 -65.65 64.75
N ALA A 887 40.13 -66.57 63.83
CA ALA A 887 38.81 -67.17 63.62
C ALA A 887 38.35 -67.97 64.85
N ILE A 888 37.12 -67.73 65.30
CA ILE A 888 36.47 -68.57 66.32
C ILE A 888 36.13 -69.92 65.69
N THR A 889 36.46 -71.00 66.37
CA THR A 889 36.21 -72.37 65.90
C THR A 889 35.33 -73.19 66.84
N SER A 890 34.93 -72.62 67.99
CA SER A 890 34.11 -73.30 69.00
C SER A 890 33.31 -72.31 69.86
N VAL A 891 32.07 -72.68 70.18
CA VAL A 891 31.17 -71.92 71.06
C VAL A 891 31.56 -72.00 72.55
N SER A 892 32.38 -72.97 72.95
CA SER A 892 32.71 -73.26 74.36
C SER A 892 34.08 -72.79 74.81
N THR A 893 34.86 -72.18 73.91
CA THR A 893 36.17 -71.61 74.26
C THR A 893 35.97 -70.39 75.16
N SER A 894 36.67 -70.35 76.30
CA SER A 894 36.61 -69.26 77.28
C SER A 894 37.97 -68.57 77.43
N VAL A 895 37.95 -67.29 77.77
CA VAL A 895 39.16 -66.50 78.05
C VAL A 895 39.70 -66.84 79.45
N GLY A 896 41.01 -67.09 79.55
CA GLY A 896 41.69 -67.40 80.81
C GLY A 896 42.00 -66.18 81.68
N ALA A 897 42.45 -66.40 82.92
CA ALA A 897 42.87 -65.32 83.83
C ALA A 897 44.02 -64.51 83.22
N GLY A 898 43.84 -63.19 83.09
CA GLY A 898 44.81 -62.27 82.46
C GLY A 898 44.22 -61.30 81.44
N ALA A 899 42.96 -61.49 81.03
CA ALA A 899 42.23 -60.54 80.19
C ALA A 899 41.08 -59.87 80.96
N THR A 900 40.71 -58.65 80.56
CA THR A 900 39.63 -57.83 81.12
C THR A 900 38.74 -57.26 80.01
N ALA A 901 37.45 -57.19 80.30
CA ALA A 901 36.41 -56.51 79.53
C ALA A 901 35.38 -55.97 80.55
N THR A 902 35.91 -55.13 81.43
CA THR A 902 35.27 -54.53 82.60
C THR A 902 34.21 -53.52 82.15
N ASN A 903 33.09 -53.48 82.85
CA ASN A 903 31.97 -52.58 82.56
C ASN A 903 31.38 -52.71 81.15
N LEU A 904 31.51 -53.87 80.52
CA LEU A 904 30.86 -54.15 79.23
C LEU A 904 29.34 -53.99 79.37
N THR A 905 28.76 -53.06 78.60
CA THR A 905 27.33 -52.77 78.61
C THR A 905 26.69 -53.09 77.27
N ILE A 906 25.66 -53.95 77.27
CA ILE A 906 24.87 -54.29 76.08
C ILE A 906 23.40 -54.00 76.39
N THR A 907 22.86 -52.89 75.90
CA THR A 907 21.53 -52.42 76.29
C THR A 907 20.66 -51.93 75.13
N ASN A 908 19.35 -52.18 75.22
CA ASN A 908 18.35 -51.63 74.29
C ASN A 908 18.59 -51.93 72.79
N ASN A 909 19.25 -53.06 72.49
CA ASN A 909 19.47 -53.49 71.11
C ASN A 909 18.32 -54.38 70.60
N SER A 910 18.15 -54.45 69.29
CA SER A 910 17.31 -55.45 68.62
C SER A 910 18.22 -56.42 67.89
N ILE A 911 18.15 -57.70 68.21
CA ILE A 911 19.03 -58.73 67.68
C ILE A 911 18.16 -59.80 67.03
N ALA A 912 18.30 -60.00 65.73
CA ALA A 912 17.50 -60.94 64.96
C ALA A 912 18.39 -61.81 64.06
N THR A 913 17.83 -62.91 63.54
CA THR A 913 18.47 -63.80 62.55
C THR A 913 19.81 -64.40 63.00
N VAL A 914 19.98 -64.65 64.30
CA VAL A 914 21.20 -65.22 64.91
C VAL A 914 20.88 -66.46 65.74
N ALA A 915 21.82 -67.40 65.83
CA ALA A 915 21.65 -68.57 66.69
C ALA A 915 21.86 -68.23 68.17
N ARG A 916 22.67 -67.22 68.48
CA ARG A 916 22.93 -66.77 69.85
C ARG A 916 22.90 -65.25 69.88
N GLY A 917 21.91 -64.68 70.56
CA GLY A 917 21.73 -63.23 70.65
C GLY A 917 22.97 -62.50 71.19
N VAL A 918 23.33 -62.81 72.44
CA VAL A 918 24.53 -62.29 73.12
C VAL A 918 25.29 -63.46 73.73
N THR A 919 26.57 -63.60 73.41
CA THR A 919 27.46 -64.63 73.96
C THR A 919 28.64 -63.99 74.65
N VAL A 920 28.85 -64.34 75.92
CA VAL A 920 29.96 -63.83 76.73
C VAL A 920 30.74 -65.03 77.30
N ASN A 921 31.98 -65.21 76.85
CA ASN A 921 32.77 -66.41 77.11
C ASN A 921 34.00 -66.11 77.98
N GLY A 922 33.79 -66.06 79.30
CA GLY A 922 34.84 -65.88 80.30
C GLY A 922 34.25 -65.73 81.71
N SER A 923 35.13 -65.61 82.71
CA SER A 923 34.70 -65.43 84.10
C SER A 923 34.02 -64.07 84.31
N ALA A 924 32.80 -64.07 84.84
CA ALA A 924 32.06 -62.85 85.15
C ALA A 924 32.72 -61.99 86.24
N THR A 925 33.58 -62.57 87.08
CA THR A 925 34.23 -61.83 88.19
C THR A 925 35.62 -61.34 87.84
N THR A 926 36.33 -62.02 86.95
CA THR A 926 37.75 -61.70 86.64
C THR A 926 37.98 -61.22 85.22
N VAL A 927 37.10 -61.56 84.26
CA VAL A 927 37.18 -61.11 82.87
C VAL A 927 36.13 -60.06 82.58
N PHE A 928 34.88 -60.25 83.02
CA PHE A 928 33.78 -59.31 82.78
C PHE A 928 33.20 -58.66 84.05
N PRO A 929 34.02 -58.12 84.98
CA PRO A 929 33.48 -57.44 86.15
C PRO A 929 32.64 -56.23 85.72
N GLY A 930 31.41 -56.10 86.24
CA GLY A 930 30.50 -55.01 85.86
C GLY A 930 29.73 -55.24 84.55
N LEU A 931 29.70 -56.46 84.00
CA LEU A 931 28.88 -56.81 82.84
C LEU A 931 27.41 -56.44 83.07
N LEU A 932 26.84 -55.64 82.16
CA LEU A 932 25.44 -55.26 82.15
C LEU A 932 24.79 -55.65 80.82
N ILE A 933 23.82 -56.56 80.86
CA ILE A 933 22.99 -56.93 79.70
C ILE A 933 21.52 -56.71 80.07
N ASN A 934 20.86 -55.69 79.52
CA ASN A 934 19.47 -55.36 79.84
C ASN A 934 18.71 -54.79 78.63
N ASN A 935 17.37 -54.87 78.65
CA ASN A 935 16.48 -54.26 77.65
C ASN A 935 16.74 -54.64 76.17
N ASN A 936 17.46 -55.72 75.89
CA ASN A 936 17.67 -56.19 74.51
C ASN A 936 16.48 -57.04 74.05
N GLU A 937 16.03 -56.79 72.83
CA GLU A 937 15.03 -57.59 72.12
C GLU A 937 15.77 -58.64 71.29
N ILE A 938 15.63 -59.92 71.62
CA ILE A 938 16.37 -61.02 70.99
C ILE A 938 15.40 -61.97 70.30
N GLY A 939 15.39 -61.92 68.97
CA GLY A 939 14.69 -62.84 68.09
C GLY A 939 13.17 -62.87 68.24
N ASN A 940 12.52 -63.49 67.27
CA ASN A 940 11.11 -63.86 67.38
C ASN A 940 10.97 -65.22 68.08
N GLN A 941 10.14 -65.30 69.12
CA GLN A 941 9.87 -66.56 69.84
C GLN A 941 9.13 -67.60 68.97
N THR A 942 8.62 -67.21 67.80
CA THR A 942 7.92 -68.08 66.85
C THR A 942 8.90 -68.97 66.11
N ALA A 943 8.77 -70.29 66.31
CA ALA A 943 9.59 -71.28 65.62
C ALA A 943 9.47 -71.19 64.09
N GLY A 944 10.59 -71.11 63.39
CA GLY A 944 10.66 -71.01 61.92
C GLY A 944 10.46 -69.60 61.35
N ALA A 945 10.28 -68.57 62.19
CA ALA A 945 10.19 -67.20 61.72
C ALA A 945 11.52 -66.75 61.09
N SER A 946 11.44 -65.88 60.08
CA SER A 946 12.63 -65.38 59.37
C SER A 946 13.60 -64.67 60.31
N ASP A 947 13.08 -64.02 61.36
CA ASP A 947 13.78 -63.23 62.38
C ASP A 947 14.03 -63.99 63.70
N GLN A 948 13.85 -65.31 63.72
CA GLN A 948 14.05 -66.14 64.92
C GLN A 948 15.50 -66.04 65.47
N GLY A 949 15.64 -66.00 66.80
CA GLY A 949 16.93 -66.10 67.49
C GLY A 949 16.79 -66.74 68.87
N THR A 950 17.88 -67.33 69.38
CA THR A 950 17.94 -68.04 70.67
C THR A 950 18.92 -67.43 71.67
#